data_AF-A0A1Y0RV54-F1
#
_entry.id   AF-A0A1Y0RV54-F1
#
_cell.length_a   1.000
_cell.length_b   1.000
_cell.length_c   1.000
_cell.angle_alpha   90.00
_cell.angle_beta   90.00
_cell.angle_gamma   90.00
#
_symmetry.space_group_name_H-M   'P 1'
#
loop_
_entity.id
_entity.type
_entity.pdbx_description
1 polymer ?
#
loop_
_entity_poly.entity_id
_entity_poly.type
_entity_poly.pdbx_seq_one_letter_code
_entity_poly.pdbx_strand_id
1 'polypeptide(L)'
;MLFCGALVLTSTSVRAQITPDNTLGAESSLVRSNILISGANGDVYDGLRLRIEGGARRGSNLFHSFSQFNINDGQRVYFANPNGVENILTRVTGGQASNILGTLGTEGSANLFLINPNGIVFGPNARLDVGGSFVATTANAVRFGEMGNFSATNPEAPPLLTIKPDALLFNQITRSAIVNNSVAPSGLNPSSSFIAQGLRVPDGKSLLLVGGDIQIDSGNLYAFGGRVELGGLAGAGTVGLNEDAQNLSLSFPNGVERSDVSLSNGAQVDVTAGEGGSIAVNARTLEMTGGSALYAGIESGMGSDSSQAGNIDINATAAVNLNNMIRIFNAVLQEAKGQGGDVNIRTSKLQLQGISQVGTATFGAGKGGSLTIDAQDIQLTGTGAGAQFPSGLFASAEQNSTGDAGNLTIKTNSLLVDGALVTAGTSGAGKGGSLTVQAQDIQLVGRSILGTSSQPNSTGDAGNLTIKTNSLLVKEGSQVAAITFGRGKGGSLTVQAQDVQLIGGSGLASGIFASADRNATGDAGNLTIKTDSLLVKDGAQVLTATFGPGKGGSLIVEAQDIQLTGTTADEQFPSGIFTSTERNSTGDAGNLIIKTDSLLVKDGAQVGTGTFGAGKGGYLTVDASNLVEVVGSSANDASRSAITTSTKSSGDAGDLTLNARRLIVRGGGFVAAATAVEGTGSNGNLVINVKDSVEITGFSNRDGRPSSLSVLSRDQGKAGNLTVNSPRISVKDQGTINAESFAADGGNITLNTDLLLLRRGGTVSATAGFNQGAGNGGNIAINARAIAAVAKENSDIRANAFKGKGGNLTINTEGLFGIVLASFPTDLSEITASSELGVQGQININQPELQRTQGIIELPSSVIDASTQIAQVCPKGPNAKPLGEFIITGRGSLSPSPFEPMTGTINLVGLATLDGESSTNARTEGETKSLDIEEREETIIEAQGWVRTTDGQIALVARASGGVPNSFMTSASCPVSL
;
A
#
# COMPACT_ATOMS: atom_id res chain seq x y z
N MET A 1 86.45 18.81 47.03
CA MET A 1 85.24 18.78 47.88
C MET A 1 84.02 18.70 46.94
N LEU A 2 83.44 17.50 46.83
CA LEU A 2 82.13 17.28 46.21
C LEU A 2 81.05 17.47 47.29
N PHE A 3 79.99 18.22 47.01
CA PHE A 3 78.73 18.11 47.74
C PHE A 3 77.67 17.61 46.77
N CYS A 4 77.21 16.37 47.01
CA CYS A 4 76.20 15.65 46.26
C CYS A 4 74.84 15.94 46.91
N GLY A 5 73.95 16.65 46.21
CA GLY A 5 72.57 16.85 46.62
C GLY A 5 71.66 15.86 45.90
N ALA A 6 71.29 14.78 46.59
CA ALA A 6 70.32 13.81 46.08
C ALA A 6 68.90 14.37 46.22
N LEU A 7 68.29 14.73 45.09
CA LEU A 7 66.86 15.03 45.02
C LEU A 7 66.11 13.70 44.88
N VAL A 8 65.55 13.20 45.99
CA VAL A 8 64.70 12.00 46.00
C VAL A 8 63.33 12.38 45.44
N LEU A 9 63.08 12.05 44.18
CA LEU A 9 61.73 12.00 43.61
C LEU A 9 61.03 10.79 44.22
N THR A 10 60.25 11.00 45.29
CA THR A 10 59.32 9.98 45.78
C THR A 10 58.21 9.81 44.75
N SER A 11 58.22 8.68 44.03
CA SER A 11 57.07 8.23 43.26
C SER A 11 55.91 7.98 44.22
N THR A 12 54.88 8.82 44.17
CA THR A 12 53.60 8.49 44.79
C THR A 12 53.05 7.27 44.07
N SER A 13 53.16 6.12 44.71
CA SER A 13 52.51 4.89 44.28
C SER A 13 51.00 5.14 44.27
N VAL A 14 50.39 5.03 43.08
CA VAL A 14 48.94 5.10 42.93
C VAL A 14 48.36 3.88 43.65
N ARG A 15 47.91 4.05 44.90
CA ARG A 15 47.13 3.01 45.58
C ARG A 15 45.83 2.82 44.80
N ALA A 16 45.51 1.58 44.51
CA ALA A 16 44.17 1.21 44.07
C ALA A 16 43.11 1.72 45.05
N GLN A 17 41.99 2.21 44.52
CA GLN A 17 40.84 2.66 45.30
C GLN A 17 39.81 1.53 45.41
N ILE A 18 40.23 0.40 45.98
CA ILE A 18 39.36 -0.74 46.32
C ILE A 18 39.42 -0.92 47.82
N THR A 19 38.33 -0.59 48.50
CA THR A 19 38.28 -0.53 49.96
C THR A 19 37.15 -1.45 50.46
N PRO A 20 37.47 -2.64 50.99
CA PRO A 20 36.48 -3.49 51.66
C PRO A 20 35.70 -2.74 52.73
N ASP A 21 34.44 -3.11 52.93
CA ASP A 21 33.64 -2.66 54.07
C ASP A 21 33.42 -3.80 55.07
N ASN A 22 32.76 -3.49 56.19
CA ASN A 22 32.51 -4.45 57.27
C ASN A 22 31.09 -5.06 57.21
N THR A 23 30.36 -4.87 56.11
CA THR A 23 28.93 -5.25 56.01
C THR A 23 28.71 -6.76 55.80
N LEU A 24 29.77 -7.52 55.54
CA LEU A 24 29.76 -8.99 55.55
C LEU A 24 30.14 -9.60 56.92
N GLY A 25 30.31 -8.78 57.96
CA GLY A 25 30.71 -9.24 59.28
C GLY A 25 32.10 -9.88 59.27
N ALA A 26 32.22 -11.09 59.83
CA ALA A 26 33.50 -11.81 59.91
C ALA A 26 34.01 -12.35 58.56
N GLU A 27 33.15 -12.40 57.53
CA GLU A 27 33.45 -12.93 56.20
C GLU A 27 33.85 -11.80 55.23
N SER A 28 34.73 -10.91 55.69
CA SER A 28 35.11 -9.69 54.95
C SER A 28 35.78 -9.99 53.60
N SER A 29 35.56 -9.11 52.62
CA SER A 29 36.39 -9.07 51.40
C SER A 29 37.83 -8.68 51.75
N LEU A 30 38.80 -9.32 51.11
CA LEU A 30 40.23 -9.04 51.29
C LEU A 30 40.86 -8.67 49.96
N VAL A 31 41.69 -7.64 49.95
CA VAL A 31 42.45 -7.19 48.76
C VAL A 31 43.92 -7.44 49.00
N ARG A 32 44.54 -8.30 48.19
CA ARG A 32 45.98 -8.58 48.23
C ARG A 32 46.69 -8.02 47.01
N SER A 33 47.86 -7.44 47.21
CA SER A 33 48.70 -6.89 46.15
C SER A 33 49.86 -7.82 45.80
N ASN A 34 50.37 -7.72 44.55
CA ASN A 34 51.61 -8.35 44.06
C ASN A 34 51.60 -9.89 44.10
N ILE A 35 50.47 -10.50 43.76
CA ILE A 35 50.33 -11.96 43.65
C ILE A 35 50.42 -12.39 42.18
N LEU A 36 51.07 -13.54 41.93
CA LEU A 36 51.01 -14.24 40.64
C LEU A 36 49.60 -14.79 40.42
N ILE A 37 48.92 -14.32 39.38
CA ILE A 37 47.56 -14.73 39.03
C ILE A 37 47.56 -15.32 37.63
N SER A 38 46.96 -16.51 37.49
CA SER A 38 46.51 -17.04 36.20
C SER A 38 45.21 -16.34 35.81
N GLY A 39 45.20 -15.60 34.70
CA GLY A 39 43.96 -15.05 34.14
C GLY A 39 42.97 -16.16 33.77
N ALA A 40 41.72 -15.81 33.39
CA ALA A 40 40.70 -16.80 33.04
C ALA A 40 41.14 -17.72 31.87
N ASN A 41 42.08 -17.25 31.04
CA ASN A 41 42.68 -18.00 29.93
C ASN A 41 43.99 -18.75 30.27
N GLY A 42 44.40 -18.80 31.54
CA GLY A 42 45.64 -19.47 31.97
C GLY A 42 46.94 -18.67 31.74
N ASP A 43 46.85 -17.47 31.18
CA ASP A 43 48.00 -16.59 30.97
C ASP A 43 48.61 -16.11 32.30
N VAL A 44 49.92 -16.24 32.41
CA VAL A 44 50.72 -15.65 33.49
C VAL A 44 51.29 -14.31 32.99
N TYR A 45 50.59 -13.22 33.27
CA TYR A 45 51.08 -11.85 33.02
C TYR A 45 52.23 -11.45 33.97
N ASP A 46 53.09 -10.53 33.55
CA ASP A 46 54.13 -9.89 34.37
C ASP A 46 53.69 -8.44 34.68
N GLY A 47 53.31 -8.14 35.93
CA GLY A 47 52.78 -6.82 36.31
C GLY A 47 52.10 -6.75 37.68
N LEU A 48 51.89 -5.52 38.18
CA LEU A 48 51.26 -5.21 39.47
C LEU A 48 49.78 -5.61 39.45
N ARG A 49 49.40 -6.66 40.20
CA ARG A 49 48.03 -7.18 40.26
C ARG A 49 47.42 -7.05 41.64
N LEU A 50 46.10 -6.88 41.68
CA LEU A 50 45.30 -7.10 42.89
C LEU A 50 44.46 -8.37 42.77
N ARG A 51 44.47 -9.15 43.85
CA ARG A 51 43.61 -10.30 44.03
C ARG A 51 42.59 -10.01 45.12
N ILE A 52 41.32 -10.22 44.82
CA ILE A 52 40.22 -10.15 45.77
C ILE A 52 39.93 -11.58 46.25
N GLU A 53 39.99 -11.80 47.56
CA GLU A 53 39.69 -13.08 48.19
C GLU A 53 38.89 -12.87 49.50
N GLY A 54 38.67 -13.93 50.28
CA GLY A 54 37.72 -13.88 51.40
C GLY A 54 36.28 -13.85 50.90
N GLY A 55 35.42 -13.05 51.53
CA GLY A 55 34.01 -12.95 51.20
C GLY A 55 33.14 -14.04 51.86
N ALA A 56 31.82 -13.81 51.84
CA ALA A 56 30.85 -14.74 52.41
C ALA A 56 30.41 -15.76 51.36
N ARG A 57 30.58 -17.05 51.63
CA ARG A 57 30.17 -18.12 50.70
C ARG A 57 28.82 -18.70 51.13
N ARG A 58 27.87 -18.81 50.19
CA ARG A 58 26.58 -19.49 50.40
C ARG A 58 26.25 -20.34 49.17
N GLY A 59 26.36 -21.66 49.31
CA GLY A 59 26.22 -22.58 48.17
C GLY A 59 27.21 -22.28 47.05
N SER A 60 26.69 -22.07 45.84
CA SER A 60 27.45 -21.68 44.66
C SER A 60 27.65 -20.16 44.51
N ASN A 61 27.22 -19.35 45.48
CA ASN A 61 27.39 -17.90 45.45
C ASN A 61 28.52 -17.46 46.41
N LEU A 62 29.37 -16.54 45.95
CA LEU A 62 30.39 -15.85 46.73
C LEU A 62 30.10 -14.35 46.76
N PHE A 63 29.93 -13.80 47.96
CA PHE A 63 29.55 -12.40 48.16
C PHE A 63 30.74 -11.56 48.61
N HIS A 64 30.93 -10.43 47.93
CA HIS A 64 31.91 -9.39 48.26
C HIS A 64 31.21 -8.04 48.46
N SER A 65 31.71 -7.26 49.42
CA SER A 65 31.25 -5.91 49.70
C SER A 65 32.40 -4.93 49.85
N PHE A 66 32.22 -3.73 49.30
CA PHE A 66 33.20 -2.66 49.30
C PHE A 66 32.53 -1.31 49.56
N SER A 67 33.21 -0.43 50.28
CA SER A 67 32.82 0.98 50.39
C SER A 67 33.22 1.78 49.15
N GLN A 68 34.27 1.35 48.45
CA GLN A 68 34.74 1.95 47.20
C GLN A 68 35.33 0.87 46.30
N PHE A 69 35.02 0.92 45.00
CA PHE A 69 35.51 -0.05 44.01
C PHE A 69 35.84 0.66 42.69
N ASN A 70 37.10 1.08 42.56
CA ASN A 70 37.66 1.70 41.35
C ASN A 70 38.90 0.92 40.90
N ILE A 71 39.07 0.78 39.59
CA ILE A 71 40.23 0.16 38.94
C ILE A 71 40.90 1.22 38.09
N ASN A 72 42.15 1.56 38.40
CA ASN A 72 42.88 2.57 37.65
C ASN A 72 43.37 2.02 36.30
N ASP A 73 43.74 2.93 35.40
CA ASP A 73 44.31 2.55 34.11
C ASP A 73 45.56 1.68 34.28
N GLY A 74 45.71 0.66 33.43
CA GLY A 74 46.77 -0.35 33.50
C GLY A 74 46.70 -1.30 34.71
N GLN A 75 45.85 -1.03 35.71
CA GLN A 75 45.67 -1.89 36.87
C GLN A 75 44.87 -3.14 36.50
N ARG A 76 45.23 -4.28 37.07
CA ARG A 76 44.48 -5.53 36.90
C ARG A 76 43.98 -6.07 38.23
N VAL A 77 42.69 -6.39 38.30
CA VAL A 77 42.01 -6.85 39.52
C VAL A 77 41.23 -8.12 39.23
N TYR A 78 41.51 -9.17 39.99
CA TYR A 78 40.88 -10.48 39.82
C TYR A 78 40.20 -10.95 41.09
N PHE A 79 39.00 -11.48 40.96
CA PHE A 79 38.34 -12.23 42.03
C PHE A 79 38.84 -13.67 42.04
N ALA A 80 39.27 -14.15 43.21
CA ALA A 80 39.51 -15.56 43.42
C ALA A 80 38.21 -16.34 43.19
N ASN A 81 38.31 -17.49 42.51
CA ASN A 81 37.17 -18.35 42.25
C ASN A 81 37.35 -19.74 42.90
N PRO A 82 36.96 -19.93 44.17
CA PRO A 82 37.04 -21.22 44.84
C PRO A 82 36.17 -22.29 44.17
N ASN A 83 36.60 -23.55 44.24
CA ASN A 83 35.85 -24.69 43.69
C ASN A 83 34.38 -24.71 44.14
N GLY A 84 33.47 -24.86 43.17
CA GLY A 84 32.03 -24.92 43.38
C GLY A 84 31.35 -23.56 43.54
N VAL A 85 32.04 -22.45 43.26
CA VAL A 85 31.42 -21.12 43.11
C VAL A 85 31.06 -20.92 41.63
N GLU A 86 29.80 -20.60 41.38
CA GLU A 86 29.23 -20.30 40.07
C GLU A 86 28.98 -18.80 39.90
N ASN A 87 28.67 -18.07 40.97
CA ASN A 87 28.40 -16.63 40.92
C ASN A 87 29.22 -15.89 41.97
N ILE A 88 29.90 -14.83 41.55
CA ILE A 88 30.58 -13.86 42.41
C ILE A 88 29.76 -12.58 42.40
N LEU A 89 29.20 -12.21 43.54
CA LEU A 89 28.36 -11.02 43.70
C LEU A 89 29.09 -9.94 44.46
N THR A 90 29.33 -8.82 43.80
CA THR A 90 30.05 -7.68 44.35
C THR A 90 29.12 -6.49 44.49
N ARG A 91 28.97 -5.95 45.70
CA ARG A 91 28.25 -4.70 45.96
C ARG A 91 29.18 -3.57 46.39
N VAL A 92 28.83 -2.35 46.00
CA VAL A 92 29.45 -1.11 46.47
C VAL A 92 28.46 -0.35 47.36
N THR A 93 28.81 -0.18 48.63
CA THR A 93 27.94 0.41 49.66
C THR A 93 28.20 1.89 49.92
N GLY A 94 29.34 2.42 49.46
CA GLY A 94 29.65 3.84 49.56
C GLY A 94 28.89 4.68 48.52
N GLY A 95 28.92 6.00 48.67
CA GLY A 95 28.17 6.94 47.83
C GLY A 95 28.88 7.41 46.57
N GLN A 96 29.79 6.61 45.99
CA GLN A 96 30.59 6.99 44.81
C GLN A 96 30.44 5.98 43.68
N ALA A 97 30.47 6.46 42.44
CA ALA A 97 30.45 5.62 41.25
C ALA A 97 31.73 4.78 41.12
N SER A 98 31.61 3.62 40.47
CA SER A 98 32.73 2.74 40.16
C SER A 98 33.38 3.11 38.84
N ASN A 99 34.61 3.63 38.89
CA ASN A 99 35.43 3.91 37.71
C ASN A 99 36.32 2.71 37.41
N ILE A 100 36.00 1.99 36.34
CA ILE A 100 36.73 0.82 35.86
C ILE A 100 37.53 1.26 34.63
N LEU A 101 38.80 1.61 34.83
CA LEU A 101 39.70 2.10 33.77
C LEU A 101 40.71 1.04 33.34
N GLY A 102 40.90 -0.02 34.12
CA GLY A 102 41.81 -1.13 33.85
C GLY A 102 41.09 -2.47 33.64
N THR A 103 41.74 -3.59 33.98
CA THR A 103 41.20 -4.95 33.81
C THR A 103 40.46 -5.44 35.05
N LEU A 104 39.24 -5.91 34.86
CA LEU A 104 38.40 -6.58 35.85
C LEU A 104 38.21 -8.06 35.45
N GLY A 105 38.55 -9.00 36.32
CA GLY A 105 38.50 -10.43 35.97
C GLY A 105 38.19 -11.40 37.09
N THR A 106 38.14 -12.68 36.75
CA THR A 106 37.92 -13.81 37.67
C THR A 106 38.94 -14.92 37.44
N GLU A 107 39.42 -15.59 38.49
CA GLU A 107 40.38 -16.71 38.41
C GLU A 107 39.69 -18.05 38.09
N GLY A 108 38.67 -18.03 37.23
CA GLY A 108 37.91 -19.22 36.82
C GLY A 108 36.55 -18.86 36.19
N SER A 109 35.68 -19.85 36.02
CA SER A 109 34.47 -19.76 35.19
C SER A 109 33.22 -19.16 35.85
N ALA A 110 33.33 -18.52 37.02
CA ALA A 110 32.18 -17.96 37.70
C ALA A 110 31.64 -16.71 36.97
N ASN A 111 30.33 -16.52 37.01
CA ASN A 111 29.68 -15.29 36.62
C ASN A 111 30.08 -14.17 37.62
N LEU A 112 30.23 -12.94 37.13
CA LEU A 112 30.57 -11.80 37.97
C LEU A 112 29.46 -10.74 37.91
N PHE A 113 28.92 -10.40 39.08
CA PHE A 113 27.93 -9.34 39.27
C PHE A 113 28.60 -8.15 39.96
N LEU A 114 28.52 -6.97 39.36
CA LEU A 114 28.96 -5.69 39.94
C LEU A 114 27.75 -4.77 40.15
N ILE A 115 27.43 -4.51 41.42
CA ILE A 115 26.27 -3.74 41.86
C ILE A 115 26.76 -2.42 42.46
N ASN A 116 26.47 -1.30 41.80
CA ASN A 116 26.73 0.03 42.35
C ASN A 116 25.59 1.01 41.97
N PRO A 117 24.68 1.32 42.91
CA PRO A 117 23.57 2.26 42.68
C PRO A 117 24.01 3.68 42.30
N ASN A 118 25.26 4.05 42.56
CA ASN A 118 25.79 5.39 42.25
C ASN A 118 26.34 5.52 40.83
N GLY A 119 26.38 4.43 40.05
CA GLY A 119 26.83 4.41 38.67
C GLY A 119 28.13 3.63 38.44
N ILE A 120 28.36 3.23 37.20
CA ILE A 120 29.52 2.44 36.77
C ILE A 120 30.05 3.03 35.46
N VAL A 121 31.35 3.31 35.39
CA VAL A 121 32.00 3.89 34.21
C VAL A 121 33.13 2.96 33.77
N PHE A 122 33.04 2.44 32.54
CA PHE A 122 34.13 1.73 31.87
C PHE A 122 34.88 2.71 30.95
N GLY A 123 36.14 2.99 31.30
CA GLY A 123 37.00 3.88 30.52
C GLY A 123 37.52 3.24 29.22
N PRO A 124 38.21 4.02 28.36
CA PRO A 124 38.70 3.56 27.06
C PRO A 124 39.59 2.31 27.09
N ASN A 125 40.37 2.15 28.17
CA ASN A 125 41.30 1.02 28.36
C ASN A 125 40.71 -0.12 29.21
N ALA A 126 39.44 -0.02 29.62
CA ALA A 126 38.81 -0.99 30.48
C ALA A 126 38.68 -2.34 29.79
N ARG A 127 38.96 -3.44 30.50
CA ARG A 127 38.84 -4.81 29.96
C ARG A 127 38.10 -5.71 30.93
N LEU A 128 37.32 -6.62 30.38
CA LEU A 128 36.83 -7.78 31.12
C LEU A 128 37.74 -8.98 30.82
N ASP A 129 38.17 -9.67 31.87
CA ASP A 129 38.89 -10.96 31.81
C ASP A 129 38.20 -11.93 32.77
N VAL A 130 36.91 -12.15 32.51
CA VAL A 130 36.01 -13.01 33.30
C VAL A 130 35.87 -14.37 32.63
N GLY A 131 35.68 -15.44 33.40
CA GLY A 131 35.49 -16.79 32.86
C GLY A 131 34.01 -17.21 32.68
N GLY A 132 33.06 -16.38 33.11
CA GLY A 132 31.62 -16.60 32.98
C GLY A 132 30.89 -15.37 32.42
N SER A 133 29.58 -15.29 32.66
CA SER A 133 28.76 -14.12 32.29
C SER A 133 29.06 -12.92 33.20
N PHE A 134 28.86 -11.71 32.70
CA PHE A 134 29.06 -10.47 33.44
C PHE A 134 27.77 -9.66 33.52
N VAL A 135 27.44 -9.20 34.73
CA VAL A 135 26.30 -8.32 35.00
C VAL A 135 26.78 -7.07 35.72
N ALA A 136 26.69 -5.91 35.07
CA ALA A 136 26.89 -4.62 35.72
C ALA A 136 25.51 -3.98 35.95
N THR A 137 25.26 -3.55 37.20
CA THR A 137 23.97 -2.97 37.53
C THR A 137 24.03 -1.82 38.52
N THR A 138 23.15 -0.83 38.33
CA THR A 138 22.88 0.21 39.32
C THR A 138 21.63 -0.07 40.17
N ALA A 139 21.12 -1.31 40.13
CA ALA A 139 20.09 -1.77 41.04
C ALA A 139 20.54 -1.63 42.50
N ASN A 140 19.58 -1.42 43.39
CA ASN A 140 19.82 -1.27 44.82
C ASN A 140 20.14 -2.61 45.49
N ALA A 141 19.64 -3.72 44.94
CA ALA A 141 19.87 -5.05 45.46
C ALA A 141 19.68 -6.14 44.39
N VAL A 142 20.27 -7.31 44.65
CA VAL A 142 19.96 -8.56 43.95
C VAL A 142 19.09 -9.43 44.85
N ARG A 143 18.00 -9.96 44.32
CA ARG A 143 17.06 -10.86 45.02
C ARG A 143 17.42 -12.33 44.81
N PHE A 144 17.05 -13.16 45.79
CA PHE A 144 17.22 -14.62 45.81
C PHE A 144 15.92 -15.33 46.20
N GLY A 145 14.96 -15.40 45.27
CA GLY A 145 13.62 -15.93 45.48
C GLY A 145 12.87 -15.17 46.57
N GLU A 146 12.05 -15.88 47.35
CA GLU A 146 11.33 -15.32 48.51
C GLU A 146 12.22 -15.18 49.76
N MET A 147 13.51 -15.54 49.68
CA MET A 147 14.33 -15.79 50.87
C MET A 147 15.26 -14.64 51.28
N GLY A 148 15.36 -13.57 50.48
CA GLY A 148 16.08 -12.34 50.87
C GLY A 148 16.81 -11.61 49.74
N ASN A 149 17.47 -10.51 50.10
CA ASN A 149 18.13 -9.57 49.18
C ASN A 149 19.60 -9.33 49.57
N PHE A 150 20.49 -9.25 48.59
CA PHE A 150 21.84 -8.72 48.74
C PHE A 150 21.86 -7.25 48.31
N SER A 151 21.70 -6.34 49.28
CA SER A 151 21.48 -4.90 49.04
C SER A 151 22.75 -4.06 49.18
N ALA A 152 22.95 -3.12 48.26
CA ALA A 152 23.99 -2.09 48.31
C ALA A 152 23.56 -0.85 49.13
N THR A 153 22.25 -0.63 49.29
CA THR A 153 21.71 0.59 49.96
C THR A 153 21.26 0.36 51.39
N ASN A 154 20.83 -0.86 51.74
CA ASN A 154 20.59 -1.29 53.12
C ASN A 154 21.41 -2.57 53.37
N PRO A 155 22.73 -2.45 53.52
CA PRO A 155 23.62 -3.60 53.48
C PRO A 155 23.55 -4.38 54.79
N GLU A 156 22.97 -5.58 54.70
CA GLU A 156 23.04 -6.60 55.76
C GLU A 156 23.94 -7.76 55.32
N ALA A 157 24.36 -8.59 56.27
CA ALA A 157 25.10 -9.81 55.97
C ALA A 157 24.19 -10.79 55.20
N PRO A 158 24.68 -11.44 54.13
CA PRO A 158 23.85 -12.29 53.30
C PRO A 158 23.30 -13.48 54.11
N PRO A 159 21.97 -13.74 54.08
CA PRO A 159 21.36 -14.86 54.76
C PRO A 159 21.89 -16.22 54.26
N LEU A 160 21.58 -17.32 54.97
CA LEU A 160 22.05 -18.70 54.67
C LEU A 160 21.42 -19.30 53.39
N LEU A 161 21.46 -18.60 52.25
CA LEU A 161 20.69 -18.96 51.04
C LEU A 161 21.50 -19.80 50.04
N THR A 162 20.86 -20.82 49.47
CA THR A 162 21.43 -21.73 48.47
C THR A 162 20.80 -21.59 47.08
N ILE A 163 20.10 -20.49 46.80
CA ILE A 163 19.42 -20.25 45.51
C ILE A 163 20.23 -19.30 44.64
N LYS A 164 20.04 -19.38 43.33
CA LYS A 164 20.63 -18.48 42.33
C LYS A 164 19.97 -17.08 42.37
N PRO A 165 20.66 -16.03 41.92
CA PRO A 165 20.07 -14.71 41.71
C PRO A 165 18.84 -14.78 40.78
N ASP A 166 17.71 -14.17 41.15
CA ASP A 166 16.47 -14.22 40.33
C ASP A 166 15.94 -12.84 39.91
N ALA A 167 16.38 -11.75 40.55
CA ALA A 167 15.94 -10.40 40.17
C ALA A 167 16.89 -9.28 40.63
N LEU A 168 16.75 -8.12 39.98
CA LEU A 168 17.41 -6.86 40.29
C LEU A 168 16.35 -5.87 40.81
N LEU A 169 16.56 -5.33 42.00
CA LEU A 169 15.59 -4.46 42.69
C LEU A 169 16.00 -2.99 42.60
N PHE A 170 15.08 -2.17 42.11
CA PHE A 170 15.25 -0.74 41.95
C PHE A 170 14.27 0.03 42.86
N ASN A 171 14.80 0.91 43.69
CA ASN A 171 14.01 1.87 44.49
C ASN A 171 13.92 3.27 43.84
N GLN A 172 14.84 3.55 42.90
CA GLN A 172 14.91 4.72 42.01
C GLN A 172 14.77 6.09 42.68
N ILE A 173 15.48 6.28 43.80
CA ILE A 173 15.67 7.62 44.39
C ILE A 173 16.69 8.43 43.55
N THR A 174 17.67 7.76 42.95
CA THR A 174 18.72 8.35 42.10
C THR A 174 18.94 7.51 40.84
N ARG A 175 18.82 8.12 39.66
CA ARG A 175 19.03 7.48 38.34
C ARG A 175 20.49 7.62 37.89
N SER A 176 21.37 6.79 38.42
CA SER A 176 22.77 6.79 38.00
C SER A 176 23.00 5.91 36.76
N ALA A 177 23.86 6.41 35.87
CA ALA A 177 24.14 5.77 34.60
C ALA A 177 25.20 4.67 34.68
N ILE A 178 25.15 3.76 33.70
CA ILE A 178 26.27 2.91 33.30
C ILE A 178 26.84 3.47 32.00
N VAL A 179 28.12 3.81 32.00
CA VAL A 179 28.81 4.37 30.83
C VAL A 179 29.86 3.38 30.34
N ASN A 180 29.88 3.07 29.04
CA ASN A 180 30.91 2.27 28.41
C ASN A 180 31.60 3.02 27.28
N ASN A 181 32.89 3.29 27.47
CA ASN A 181 33.76 3.91 26.47
C ASN A 181 34.90 2.97 26.04
N SER A 182 34.86 1.69 26.44
CA SER A 182 35.97 0.77 26.21
C SER A 182 36.15 0.44 24.73
N VAL A 183 37.38 0.64 24.26
CA VAL A 183 37.89 0.24 22.94
C VAL A 183 39.14 -0.63 23.09
N ALA A 184 39.34 -1.20 24.28
CA ALA A 184 40.55 -1.94 24.60
C ALA A 184 40.57 -3.31 23.90
N PRO A 185 41.71 -3.78 23.35
CA PRO A 185 41.83 -5.13 22.79
C PRO A 185 41.35 -6.21 23.78
N SER A 186 40.44 -7.07 23.34
CA SER A 186 39.69 -8.01 24.20
C SER A 186 39.71 -9.45 23.70
N GLY A 187 40.54 -9.76 22.69
CA GLY A 187 40.76 -11.11 22.17
C GLY A 187 40.34 -11.26 20.70
N LEU A 188 40.68 -12.41 20.10
CA LEU A 188 40.39 -12.68 18.68
C LEU A 188 38.90 -12.98 18.47
N ASN A 189 38.34 -12.49 17.37
CA ASN A 189 37.05 -12.94 16.86
C ASN A 189 37.12 -14.45 16.51
N PRO A 190 36.05 -15.23 16.72
CA PRO A 190 36.09 -16.69 16.53
C PRO A 190 36.42 -17.17 15.11
N SER A 191 36.13 -16.35 14.08
CA SER A 191 36.26 -16.74 12.67
C SER A 191 37.40 -16.03 11.94
N SER A 192 37.99 -15.00 12.53
CA SER A 192 38.90 -14.09 11.83
C SER A 192 40.08 -13.67 12.69
N SER A 193 41.13 -13.16 12.04
CA SER A 193 42.27 -12.56 12.72
C SER A 193 41.96 -11.17 13.31
N PHE A 194 40.71 -10.70 13.22
CA PHE A 194 40.28 -9.46 13.83
C PHE A 194 40.34 -9.56 15.36
N ILE A 195 40.90 -8.54 16.00
CA ILE A 195 40.92 -8.43 17.46
C ILE A 195 39.75 -7.55 17.88
N ALA A 196 38.80 -8.14 18.61
CA ALA A 196 37.68 -7.42 19.21
C ALA A 196 38.22 -6.33 20.17
N GLN A 197 37.64 -5.13 20.13
CA GLN A 197 38.10 -3.96 20.88
C GLN A 197 36.98 -3.39 21.74
N GLY A 198 36.94 -3.70 23.03
CA GLY A 198 35.92 -3.24 23.95
C GLY A 198 35.75 -4.17 25.15
N LEU A 199 34.56 -4.15 25.77
CA LEU A 199 34.22 -5.14 26.80
C LEU A 199 33.79 -6.44 26.13
N ARG A 200 34.39 -7.56 26.53
CA ARG A 200 34.06 -8.89 26.01
C ARG A 200 33.92 -9.91 27.14
N VAL A 201 32.94 -10.80 27.01
CA VAL A 201 32.82 -12.01 27.83
C VAL A 201 33.22 -13.25 27.00
N PRO A 202 33.49 -14.41 27.62
CA PRO A 202 33.74 -15.64 26.88
C PRO A 202 32.59 -15.98 25.92
N ASP A 203 32.92 -16.67 24.84
CA ASP A 203 31.94 -17.04 23.81
C ASP A 203 30.83 -17.91 24.43
N GLY A 204 29.59 -17.67 24.01
CA GLY A 204 28.39 -18.32 24.57
C GLY A 204 27.97 -17.81 25.96
N LYS A 205 28.60 -16.77 26.51
CA LYS A 205 28.22 -16.14 27.79
C LYS A 205 27.48 -14.82 27.60
N SER A 206 26.93 -14.30 28.70
CA SER A 206 26.10 -13.10 28.66
C SER A 206 26.80 -11.87 29.25
N LEU A 207 26.55 -10.71 28.66
CA LEU A 207 27.04 -9.39 29.06
C LEU A 207 25.83 -8.45 29.25
N LEU A 208 25.44 -8.22 30.49
CA LEU A 208 24.23 -7.48 30.86
C LEU A 208 24.60 -6.14 31.50
N LEU A 209 24.12 -5.04 30.93
CA LEU A 209 24.24 -3.70 31.53
C LEU A 209 22.82 -3.20 31.90
N VAL A 210 22.53 -3.15 33.21
CA VAL A 210 21.16 -2.95 33.72
C VAL A 210 21.09 -1.90 34.80
N GLY A 211 20.51 -0.73 34.56
CA GLY A 211 20.65 0.34 35.55
C GLY A 211 19.64 1.48 35.44
N GLY A 212 20.13 2.69 35.68
CA GLY A 212 19.54 3.91 35.15
C GLY A 212 19.85 3.98 33.66
N ASP A 213 20.32 5.14 33.18
CA ASP A 213 20.69 5.27 31.76
C ASP A 213 21.89 4.42 31.39
N ILE A 214 21.84 3.81 30.22
CA ILE A 214 22.97 3.10 29.63
C ILE A 214 23.52 3.95 28.49
N GLN A 215 24.78 4.36 28.60
CA GLN A 215 25.45 5.21 27.63
C GLN A 215 26.68 4.48 27.08
N ILE A 216 26.70 4.21 25.77
CA ILE A 216 27.85 3.61 25.10
C ILE A 216 28.38 4.63 24.10
N ASP A 217 29.52 5.22 24.43
CA ASP A 217 30.11 6.29 23.62
C ASP A 217 31.47 5.83 23.08
N SER A 218 31.57 5.58 21.77
CA SER A 218 32.71 4.94 21.07
C SER A 218 33.07 3.51 21.55
N GLY A 219 32.53 3.06 22.68
CA GLY A 219 32.83 1.76 23.26
C GLY A 219 32.10 0.62 22.56
N ASN A 220 32.68 -0.58 22.67
CA ASN A 220 32.08 -1.79 22.08
C ASN A 220 31.79 -2.87 23.12
N LEU A 221 30.80 -3.71 22.83
CA LEU A 221 30.38 -4.85 23.63
C LEU A 221 30.37 -6.13 22.77
N TYR A 222 31.03 -7.19 23.25
CA TYR A 222 31.13 -8.47 22.55
C TYR A 222 30.68 -9.64 23.42
N ALA A 223 29.82 -10.49 22.86
CA ALA A 223 29.41 -11.77 23.44
C ALA A 223 29.10 -12.79 22.33
N PHE A 224 30.13 -13.20 21.58
CA PHE A 224 29.98 -14.08 20.42
C PHE A 224 29.22 -15.36 20.76
N GLY A 225 28.11 -15.63 20.08
CA GLY A 225 27.22 -16.78 20.32
C GLY A 225 26.45 -16.73 21.64
N GLY A 226 26.72 -15.73 22.49
CA GLY A 226 26.10 -15.52 23.78
C GLY A 226 24.98 -14.49 23.75
N ARG A 227 24.92 -13.62 24.76
CA ARG A 227 23.89 -12.55 24.82
C ARG A 227 24.47 -11.22 25.29
N VAL A 228 24.10 -10.13 24.62
CA VAL A 228 24.21 -8.77 25.19
C VAL A 228 22.81 -8.27 25.51
N GLU A 229 22.61 -7.72 26.71
CA GLU A 229 21.35 -7.09 27.07
C GLU A 229 21.55 -5.74 27.75
N LEU A 230 20.86 -4.71 27.24
CA LEU A 230 20.95 -3.33 27.68
C LEU A 230 19.58 -2.86 28.17
N GLY A 231 19.52 -2.22 29.32
CA GLY A 231 18.28 -1.58 29.74
C GLY A 231 18.32 -1.06 31.16
N GLY A 232 17.19 -0.54 31.61
CA GLY A 232 17.12 0.02 32.94
C GLY A 232 15.72 0.45 33.32
N LEU A 233 15.53 0.80 34.58
CA LEU A 233 14.32 1.44 35.06
C LEU A 233 14.58 2.94 35.30
N ALA A 234 13.55 3.76 35.24
CA ALA A 234 13.56 5.15 35.71
C ALA A 234 12.63 5.34 36.93
N GLY A 235 11.83 4.32 37.26
CA GLY A 235 10.97 4.26 38.44
C GLY A 235 11.19 2.99 39.25
N ALA A 236 10.72 2.98 40.50
CA ALA A 236 10.87 1.83 41.39
C ALA A 236 10.21 0.58 40.80
N GLY A 237 10.92 -0.55 40.86
CA GLY A 237 10.46 -1.79 40.26
C GLY A 237 11.49 -2.91 40.34
N THR A 238 11.10 -4.06 39.82
CA THR A 238 11.91 -5.28 39.86
C THR A 238 12.13 -5.78 38.45
N VAL A 239 13.38 -5.90 38.02
CA VAL A 239 13.76 -6.56 36.77
C VAL A 239 14.08 -8.01 37.07
N GLY A 240 13.35 -8.96 36.49
CA GLY A 240 13.64 -10.38 36.63
C GLY A 240 14.96 -10.74 35.95
N LEU A 241 15.67 -11.72 36.50
CA LEU A 241 16.90 -12.30 35.97
C LEU A 241 16.67 -13.80 35.76
N ASN A 242 16.68 -14.22 34.51
CA ASN A 242 16.47 -15.60 34.10
C ASN A 242 17.82 -16.22 33.71
N GLU A 243 17.97 -17.53 33.92
CA GLU A 243 19.13 -18.29 33.47
C GLU A 243 18.66 -19.55 32.73
N ASP A 244 19.13 -19.71 31.49
CA ASP A 244 18.95 -20.93 30.70
C ASP A 244 20.30 -21.40 30.16
N ALA A 245 20.69 -22.64 30.46
CA ALA A 245 21.96 -23.25 30.04
C ALA A 245 23.21 -22.33 30.16
N GLN A 246 23.30 -21.54 31.24
CA GLN A 246 24.35 -20.54 31.54
C GLN A 246 24.28 -19.21 30.74
N ASN A 247 23.23 -18.99 29.95
CA ASN A 247 22.87 -17.69 29.38
C ASN A 247 21.88 -16.94 30.30
N LEU A 248 22.26 -15.73 30.71
CA LEU A 248 21.44 -14.84 31.52
C LEU A 248 20.59 -13.95 30.62
N SER A 249 19.34 -13.68 30.99
CA SER A 249 18.46 -12.73 30.30
C SER A 249 17.57 -11.98 31.30
N LEU A 250 17.00 -10.85 30.90
CA LEU A 250 16.17 -10.04 31.79
C LEU A 250 14.69 -10.09 31.46
N SER A 251 13.87 -9.74 32.44
CA SER A 251 12.43 -9.55 32.27
C SER A 251 11.99 -8.25 32.92
N PHE A 252 11.61 -7.28 32.09
CA PHE A 252 11.21 -5.96 32.56
C PHE A 252 9.74 -5.94 32.97
N PRO A 253 9.40 -5.29 34.10
CA PRO A 253 8.03 -5.20 34.59
C PRO A 253 7.18 -4.29 33.69
N ASN A 254 5.89 -4.60 33.57
CA ASN A 254 4.92 -3.72 32.92
C ASN A 254 4.54 -2.56 33.86
N GLY A 255 4.27 -1.38 33.29
CA GLY A 255 3.77 -0.21 34.05
C GLY A 255 4.83 0.53 34.88
N VAL A 256 6.10 0.09 34.86
CA VAL A 256 7.22 0.84 35.42
C VAL A 256 7.97 1.54 34.30
N GLU A 257 8.29 2.82 34.49
CA GLU A 257 9.05 3.59 33.51
C GLU A 257 10.46 3.01 33.34
N ARG A 258 10.89 2.86 32.09
CA ARG A 258 12.25 2.38 31.73
C ARG A 258 13.23 3.55 31.64
N SER A 259 14.52 3.28 31.80
CA SER A 259 15.58 4.24 31.51
C SER A 259 15.93 4.26 30.03
N ASP A 260 16.76 5.22 29.61
CA ASP A 260 17.15 5.40 28.22
C ASP A 260 18.43 4.61 27.94
N VAL A 261 18.59 4.23 26.67
CA VAL A 261 19.80 3.60 26.15
C VAL A 261 20.30 4.45 24.99
N SER A 262 21.58 4.83 25.01
CA SER A 262 22.19 5.61 23.93
C SER A 262 23.49 4.97 23.43
N LEU A 263 23.62 4.82 22.11
CA LEU A 263 24.85 4.42 21.44
C LEU A 263 25.32 5.57 20.53
N SER A 264 26.56 6.02 20.68
CA SER A 264 27.10 7.15 19.91
C SER A 264 28.52 6.90 19.42
N ASN A 265 28.93 7.72 18.44
CA ASN A 265 30.32 7.82 17.98
C ASN A 265 30.95 6.49 17.58
N GLY A 266 30.20 5.66 16.84
CA GLY A 266 30.68 4.38 16.32
C GLY A 266 30.59 3.21 17.31
N ALA A 267 29.89 3.38 18.44
CA ALA A 267 29.67 2.29 19.39
C ALA A 267 29.03 1.05 18.74
N GLN A 268 29.55 -0.14 19.05
CA GLN A 268 29.11 -1.42 18.46
C GLN A 268 28.72 -2.44 19.55
N VAL A 269 27.64 -3.17 19.30
CA VAL A 269 27.29 -4.39 20.02
C VAL A 269 27.29 -5.56 19.04
N ASP A 270 28.06 -6.60 19.33
CA ASP A 270 28.26 -7.71 18.40
C ASP A 270 28.24 -9.07 19.10
N VAL A 271 27.37 -9.96 18.62
CA VAL A 271 27.17 -11.32 19.11
C VAL A 271 27.30 -12.38 18.03
N THR A 272 27.74 -11.99 16.83
CA THR A 272 27.82 -12.85 15.64
C THR A 272 28.75 -14.05 15.87
N ALA A 273 28.31 -15.27 15.55
CA ALA A 273 29.08 -16.50 15.77
C ALA A 273 28.62 -17.64 14.85
N GLY A 274 29.06 -18.88 15.06
CA GLY A 274 28.56 -20.04 14.30
C GLY A 274 27.15 -20.51 14.71
N GLU A 275 26.68 -20.11 15.89
CA GLU A 275 25.37 -20.43 16.46
C GLU A 275 25.05 -19.45 17.61
N GLY A 276 23.77 -19.28 17.95
CA GLY A 276 23.34 -18.42 19.05
C GLY A 276 23.57 -16.93 18.76
N GLY A 277 23.87 -16.16 19.82
CA GLY A 277 24.11 -14.72 19.71
C GLY A 277 22.82 -13.91 19.70
N SER A 278 22.40 -13.40 20.86
CA SER A 278 21.21 -12.53 20.99
C SER A 278 21.56 -11.14 21.53
N ILE A 279 20.87 -10.12 21.03
CA ILE A 279 20.91 -8.76 21.56
C ILE A 279 19.52 -8.39 22.04
N ALA A 280 19.40 -7.86 23.25
CA ALA A 280 18.15 -7.29 23.74
C ALA A 280 18.36 -5.86 24.25
N VAL A 281 17.45 -4.95 23.89
CA VAL A 281 17.44 -3.56 24.36
C VAL A 281 16.08 -3.23 24.95
N ASN A 282 16.03 -2.97 26.24
CA ASN A 282 14.81 -2.62 26.99
C ASN A 282 14.93 -1.19 27.53
N ALA A 283 14.30 -0.25 26.84
CA ALA A 283 14.48 1.18 27.11
C ALA A 283 13.14 1.94 27.16
N ARG A 284 13.19 3.19 27.62
CA ARG A 284 12.16 4.18 27.30
C ARG A 284 12.44 4.76 25.93
N THR A 285 13.62 5.33 25.73
CA THR A 285 14.13 5.71 24.41
C THR A 285 15.44 4.98 24.11
N LEU A 286 15.55 4.44 22.88
CA LEU A 286 16.84 4.03 22.29
C LEU A 286 17.28 5.13 21.31
N GLU A 287 18.42 5.76 21.59
CA GLU A 287 19.05 6.74 20.71
C GLU A 287 20.33 6.14 20.10
N MET A 288 20.45 6.14 18.77
CA MET A 288 21.66 5.69 18.08
C MET A 288 22.15 6.76 17.12
N THR A 289 23.42 7.15 17.25
CA THR A 289 24.05 8.20 16.42
C THR A 289 25.46 7.84 15.96
N GLY A 290 25.97 8.55 14.96
CA GLY A 290 27.41 8.55 14.64
C GLY A 290 27.95 7.21 14.14
N GLY A 291 27.16 6.46 13.35
CA GLY A 291 27.60 5.19 12.77
C GLY A 291 27.57 3.98 13.73
N SER A 292 26.89 4.10 14.87
CA SER A 292 26.73 2.99 15.83
C SER A 292 25.97 1.80 15.25
N ALA A 293 26.23 0.60 15.78
CA ALA A 293 25.69 -0.64 15.23
C ALA A 293 25.33 -1.73 16.25
N LEU A 294 24.34 -2.55 15.88
CA LEU A 294 23.98 -3.80 16.54
C LEU A 294 24.09 -4.95 15.51
N TYR A 295 24.93 -5.95 15.77
CA TYR A 295 25.16 -7.09 14.89
C TYR A 295 24.92 -8.42 15.58
N ALA A 296 24.13 -9.26 14.91
CA ALA A 296 23.93 -10.66 15.22
C ALA A 296 23.94 -11.47 13.93
N GLY A 297 23.90 -12.80 14.05
CA GLY A 297 23.79 -13.70 12.91
C GLY A 297 24.87 -14.78 12.87
N ILE A 298 25.04 -15.38 11.69
CA ILE A 298 26.00 -16.46 11.46
C ILE A 298 27.23 -15.91 10.75
N GLU A 299 28.38 -16.05 11.40
CA GLU A 299 29.66 -15.52 10.97
C GLU A 299 30.22 -16.24 9.71
N SER A 300 31.05 -15.55 8.94
CA SER A 300 31.59 -16.02 7.65
C SER A 300 32.27 -17.40 7.78
N GLY A 301 31.90 -18.33 6.89
CA GLY A 301 32.46 -19.69 6.86
C GLY A 301 32.13 -20.57 8.09
N MET A 302 31.28 -20.09 9.01
CA MET A 302 30.88 -20.83 10.20
C MET A 302 29.48 -21.47 10.05
N GLY A 303 29.07 -22.20 11.08
CA GLY A 303 27.76 -22.80 11.20
C GLY A 303 27.61 -24.16 10.51
N SER A 304 26.44 -24.74 10.69
CA SER A 304 26.03 -26.05 10.17
C SER A 304 24.58 -25.94 9.67
N ASP A 305 24.08 -26.97 8.99
CA ASP A 305 22.68 -26.96 8.52
C ASP A 305 21.66 -26.89 9.68
N SER A 306 22.07 -27.25 10.91
CA SER A 306 21.28 -27.15 12.14
C SER A 306 21.54 -25.87 12.95
N SER A 307 22.52 -25.05 12.58
CA SER A 307 22.85 -23.82 13.31
C SER A 307 21.70 -22.83 13.24
N GLN A 308 21.45 -22.11 14.34
CA GLN A 308 20.46 -21.05 14.45
C GLN A 308 21.10 -19.86 15.16
N ALA A 309 21.06 -18.68 14.55
CA ALA A 309 21.44 -17.44 15.22
C ALA A 309 20.31 -16.95 16.14
N GLY A 310 20.68 -16.25 17.21
CA GLY A 310 19.75 -15.56 18.11
C GLY A 310 19.25 -14.24 17.54
N ASN A 311 18.30 -13.63 18.24
CA ASN A 311 17.56 -12.45 17.75
C ASN A 311 18.17 -11.13 18.22
N ILE A 312 17.80 -10.05 17.53
CA ILE A 312 17.93 -8.67 18.02
C ILE A 312 16.53 -8.19 18.42
N ASP A 313 16.28 -8.05 19.72
CA ASP A 313 15.00 -7.64 20.28
C ASP A 313 15.09 -6.23 20.89
N ILE A 314 14.41 -5.25 20.30
CA ILE A 314 14.37 -3.86 20.76
C ILE A 314 12.97 -3.56 21.26
N ASN A 315 12.86 -3.23 22.55
CA ASN A 315 11.62 -2.90 23.22
C ASN A 315 11.77 -1.52 23.90
N ALA A 316 11.41 -0.47 23.18
CA ALA A 316 11.47 0.91 23.66
C ALA A 316 10.07 1.43 23.95
N THR A 317 9.73 1.87 25.16
CA THR A 317 8.34 2.26 25.44
C THR A 317 7.93 3.57 24.78
N ALA A 318 8.88 4.47 24.50
CA ALA A 318 8.63 5.78 23.90
C ALA A 318 9.16 5.89 22.46
N ALA A 319 10.45 5.68 22.22
CA ALA A 319 11.02 5.91 20.90
C ALA A 319 12.27 5.08 20.59
N VAL A 320 12.47 4.80 19.30
CA VAL A 320 13.73 4.34 18.72
C VAL A 320 14.14 5.36 17.65
N ASN A 321 15.25 6.07 17.89
CA ASN A 321 15.77 7.11 17.02
C ASN A 321 17.12 6.69 16.44
N LEU A 322 17.18 6.50 15.13
CA LEU A 322 18.36 6.04 14.41
C LEU A 322 18.82 7.14 13.46
N ASN A 323 19.91 7.81 13.79
CA ASN A 323 20.39 8.98 13.07
C ASN A 323 21.82 8.79 12.56
N ASN A 324 22.00 8.99 11.25
CA ASN A 324 23.30 9.05 10.59
C ASN A 324 24.11 7.74 10.65
N MET A 325 23.99 6.94 9.59
CA MET A 325 24.78 5.72 9.34
C MET A 325 24.57 4.57 10.33
N ILE A 326 23.40 4.49 10.97
CA ILE A 326 23.13 3.41 11.92
C ILE A 326 22.91 2.09 11.21
N ARG A 327 23.42 0.99 11.78
CA ARG A 327 23.20 -0.37 11.29
C ARG A 327 22.67 -1.29 12.38
N ILE A 328 21.50 -1.87 12.16
CA ILE A 328 20.96 -2.94 13.01
C ILE A 328 20.71 -4.14 12.10
N PHE A 329 21.56 -5.16 12.19
CA PHE A 329 21.50 -6.29 11.26
C PHE A 329 21.65 -7.64 11.95
N ASN A 330 20.79 -8.57 11.54
CA ASN A 330 20.99 -10.01 11.75
C ASN A 330 21.31 -10.68 10.41
N ALA A 331 22.53 -11.17 10.24
CA ALA A 331 23.03 -11.60 8.93
C ALA A 331 23.62 -13.02 8.94
N VAL A 332 23.24 -13.84 7.95
CA VAL A 332 23.97 -15.07 7.62
C VAL A 332 25.05 -14.69 6.61
N LEU A 333 26.30 -14.58 7.04
CA LEU A 333 27.39 -14.06 6.20
C LEU A 333 27.86 -15.05 5.13
N GLN A 334 28.78 -14.61 4.28
CA GLN A 334 29.27 -15.39 3.15
C GLN A 334 29.84 -16.75 3.61
N GLU A 335 29.58 -17.80 2.83
CA GLU A 335 30.00 -19.19 3.15
C GLU A 335 29.40 -19.78 4.44
N ALA A 336 28.59 -19.02 5.18
CA ALA A 336 27.94 -19.52 6.39
C ALA A 336 26.75 -20.45 6.08
N LYS A 337 26.47 -21.36 7.01
CA LYS A 337 25.33 -22.29 6.98
C LYS A 337 24.47 -22.17 8.24
N GLY A 338 23.17 -22.40 8.11
CA GLY A 338 22.21 -22.38 9.21
C GLY A 338 21.04 -21.43 8.98
N GLN A 339 20.37 -21.00 10.04
CA GLN A 339 19.24 -20.08 9.99
C GLN A 339 19.60 -18.79 10.74
N GLY A 340 19.40 -17.65 10.09
CA GLY A 340 19.54 -16.33 10.70
C GLY A 340 18.48 -16.10 11.78
N GLY A 341 18.78 -15.20 12.72
CA GLY A 341 17.83 -14.78 13.74
C GLY A 341 17.01 -13.58 13.27
N ASP A 342 15.94 -13.30 14.00
CA ASP A 342 15.04 -12.20 13.69
C ASP A 342 15.55 -10.87 14.23
N VAL A 343 15.02 -9.77 13.67
CA VAL A 343 15.12 -8.43 14.24
C VAL A 343 13.70 -7.97 14.59
N ASN A 344 13.43 -7.73 15.87
CA ASN A 344 12.13 -7.33 16.37
C ASN A 344 12.21 -5.95 17.02
N ILE A 345 11.37 -5.02 16.58
CA ILE A 345 11.29 -3.66 17.15
C ILE A 345 9.86 -3.41 17.63
N ARG A 346 9.71 -3.17 18.93
CA ARG A 346 8.48 -2.69 19.55
C ARG A 346 8.70 -1.30 20.12
N THR A 347 7.94 -0.32 19.66
CA THR A 347 8.06 1.07 20.14
C THR A 347 6.77 1.87 20.04
N SER A 348 6.69 3.05 20.64
CA SER A 348 5.63 4.00 20.26
C SER A 348 6.02 4.73 18.98
N LYS A 349 7.26 5.23 18.87
CA LYS A 349 7.79 5.88 17.67
C LYS A 349 9.07 5.22 17.15
N LEU A 350 9.16 4.97 15.85
CA LEU A 350 10.40 4.61 15.16
C LEU A 350 10.79 5.72 14.17
N GLN A 351 12.01 6.23 14.27
CA GLN A 351 12.53 7.27 13.38
C GLN A 351 13.88 6.85 12.80
N LEU A 352 13.97 6.73 11.48
CA LEU A 352 15.22 6.50 10.75
C LEU A 352 15.56 7.75 9.93
N GLN A 353 16.80 8.22 10.07
CA GLN A 353 17.31 9.40 9.36
C GLN A 353 18.64 9.16 8.66
N GLY A 354 18.86 9.89 7.55
CA GLY A 354 20.13 9.89 6.82
C GLY A 354 20.28 8.65 5.95
N ILE A 355 21.27 7.81 6.26
CA ILE A 355 21.52 6.53 5.57
C ILE A 355 21.45 5.34 6.54
N SER A 356 20.63 5.47 7.60
CA SER A 356 20.45 4.46 8.63
C SER A 356 19.62 3.27 8.12
N GLN A 357 20.05 2.05 8.46
CA GLN A 357 19.48 0.81 7.95
C GLN A 357 19.21 -0.19 9.08
N VAL A 358 18.04 -0.84 8.99
CA VAL A 358 17.64 -1.94 9.87
C VAL A 358 17.24 -3.10 8.98
N GLY A 359 17.73 -4.31 9.25
CA GLY A 359 17.33 -5.43 8.42
C GLY A 359 17.86 -6.79 8.82
N THR A 360 17.43 -7.77 8.03
CA THR A 360 17.99 -9.12 8.01
C THR A 360 18.56 -9.40 6.64
N ALA A 361 19.64 -10.18 6.59
CA ALA A 361 20.32 -10.50 5.34
C ALA A 361 20.80 -11.95 5.32
N THR A 362 20.83 -12.56 4.14
CA THR A 362 21.58 -13.79 3.90
C THR A 362 22.50 -13.65 2.71
N PHE A 363 23.79 -13.87 2.93
CA PHE A 363 24.86 -13.97 1.94
C PHE A 363 25.30 -15.42 1.73
N GLY A 364 25.01 -16.30 2.70
CA GLY A 364 25.38 -17.72 2.71
C GLY A 364 24.31 -18.64 2.11
N ALA A 365 24.43 -19.94 2.42
CA ALA A 365 23.45 -20.96 2.03
C ALA A 365 22.26 -21.05 3.01
N GLY A 366 22.39 -20.43 4.17
CA GLY A 366 21.39 -20.41 5.23
C GLY A 366 20.22 -19.47 4.97
N LYS A 367 19.05 -19.78 5.55
CA LYS A 367 17.88 -18.89 5.45
C LYS A 367 18.09 -17.65 6.32
N GLY A 368 17.77 -16.47 5.82
CA GLY A 368 17.76 -15.23 6.61
C GLY A 368 16.60 -15.21 7.60
N GLY A 369 16.77 -14.53 8.73
CA GLY A 369 15.67 -14.26 9.66
C GLY A 369 14.73 -13.16 9.16
N SER A 370 13.66 -12.89 9.89
CA SER A 370 12.65 -11.89 9.56
C SER A 370 12.84 -10.58 10.33
N LEU A 371 12.38 -9.47 9.75
CA LEU A 371 12.29 -8.17 10.41
C LEU A 371 10.83 -7.87 10.74
N THR A 372 10.52 -7.68 12.03
CA THR A 372 9.19 -7.32 12.53
C THR A 372 9.23 -5.99 13.26
N ILE A 373 8.35 -5.07 12.88
CA ILE A 373 8.20 -3.76 13.52
C ILE A 373 6.74 -3.58 13.98
N ASP A 374 6.57 -3.30 15.26
CA ASP A 374 5.30 -2.95 15.90
C ASP A 374 5.47 -1.57 16.56
N ALA A 375 4.94 -0.54 15.91
CA ALA A 375 5.03 0.85 16.33
C ALA A 375 3.66 1.54 16.34
N GLN A 376 3.54 2.74 16.92
CA GLN A 376 2.38 3.60 16.66
C GLN A 376 2.67 4.51 15.46
N ASP A 377 3.89 5.05 15.38
CA ASP A 377 4.34 5.93 14.30
C ASP A 377 5.70 5.49 13.78
N ILE A 378 5.84 5.44 12.45
CA ILE A 378 7.10 5.15 11.77
C ILE A 378 7.41 6.28 10.79
N GLN A 379 8.60 6.85 10.91
CA GLN A 379 9.11 7.89 10.02
C GLN A 379 10.47 7.49 9.47
N LEU A 380 10.55 7.27 8.16
CA LEU A 380 11.77 6.95 7.45
C LEU A 380 12.12 8.12 6.54
N THR A 381 13.24 8.77 6.80
CA THR A 381 13.69 9.96 6.07
C THR A 381 15.14 9.79 5.62
N GLY A 382 15.43 9.97 4.33
CA GLY A 382 16.78 9.80 3.81
C GLY A 382 16.81 9.95 2.30
N THR A 383 17.99 9.95 1.68
CA THR A 383 18.10 10.30 0.25
C THR A 383 17.63 9.15 -0.67
N GLY A 384 16.63 9.46 -1.50
CA GLY A 384 15.95 8.57 -2.45
C GLY A 384 16.83 7.94 -3.55
N ALA A 385 16.15 7.19 -4.42
CA ALA A 385 16.72 6.36 -5.49
C ALA A 385 17.93 7.02 -6.20
N GLY A 386 19.12 6.45 -6.02
CA GLY A 386 20.38 6.93 -6.61
C GLY A 386 21.52 7.15 -5.61
N ALA A 387 21.24 7.29 -4.32
CA ALA A 387 22.27 7.21 -3.28
C ALA A 387 22.79 5.77 -3.16
N GLN A 388 24.11 5.58 -3.01
CA GLN A 388 24.72 4.26 -2.89
C GLN A 388 24.15 3.45 -1.70
N PHE A 389 23.69 4.15 -0.65
CA PHE A 389 23.09 3.56 0.55
C PHE A 389 21.94 4.44 1.04
N PRO A 390 20.68 4.16 0.71
CA PRO A 390 19.54 4.89 1.27
C PRO A 390 19.22 4.41 2.70
N SER A 391 18.55 5.26 3.47
CA SER A 391 17.93 4.81 4.72
C SER A 391 16.81 3.82 4.42
N GLY A 392 16.64 2.80 5.26
CA GLY A 392 15.56 1.87 5.02
C GLY A 392 15.45 0.67 5.93
N LEU A 393 14.44 -0.13 5.63
CA LEU A 393 14.12 -1.40 6.26
C LEU A 393 14.29 -2.53 5.23
N PHE A 394 15.03 -3.57 5.58
CA PHE A 394 15.46 -4.58 4.61
C PHE A 394 15.25 -6.02 5.12
N ALA A 395 14.82 -6.91 4.23
CA ALA A 395 14.88 -8.36 4.41
C ALA A 395 15.33 -9.00 3.10
N SER A 396 16.62 -9.33 2.97
CA SER A 396 17.23 -9.63 1.67
C SER A 396 18.01 -10.95 1.63
N ALA A 397 17.92 -11.61 0.47
CA ALA A 397 18.89 -12.61 0.04
C ALA A 397 19.87 -11.89 -0.89
N GLU A 398 21.13 -11.80 -0.49
CA GLU A 398 22.13 -10.97 -1.13
C GLU A 398 22.80 -11.69 -2.30
N GLN A 399 23.66 -10.97 -3.02
CA GLN A 399 24.35 -11.50 -4.20
C GLN A 399 25.10 -12.79 -3.86
N ASN A 400 24.97 -13.81 -4.71
CA ASN A 400 25.55 -15.16 -4.54
C ASN A 400 24.96 -16.00 -3.40
N SER A 401 23.99 -15.49 -2.63
CA SER A 401 23.30 -16.31 -1.63
C SER A 401 22.50 -17.43 -2.30
N THR A 402 22.55 -18.64 -1.75
CA THR A 402 21.65 -19.74 -2.11
C THR A 402 20.53 -19.94 -1.08
N GLY A 403 20.58 -19.23 0.04
CA GLY A 403 19.57 -19.25 1.08
C GLY A 403 18.43 -18.27 0.82
N ASP A 404 17.22 -18.62 1.26
CA ASP A 404 16.05 -17.75 1.15
C ASP A 404 16.13 -16.59 2.15
N ALA A 405 15.65 -15.40 1.77
CA ALA A 405 15.47 -14.28 2.69
C ALA A 405 14.30 -14.52 3.66
N GLY A 406 14.34 -13.90 4.84
CA GLY A 406 13.17 -13.85 5.72
C GLY A 406 12.18 -12.75 5.33
N ASN A 407 11.08 -12.64 6.07
CA ASN A 407 10.00 -11.71 5.76
C ASN A 407 10.20 -10.34 6.44
N LEU A 408 9.54 -9.31 5.90
CA LEU A 408 9.44 -7.98 6.52
C LEU A 408 7.98 -7.70 6.88
N THR A 409 7.70 -7.48 8.17
CA THR A 409 6.36 -7.17 8.68
C THR A 409 6.34 -5.84 9.43
N ILE A 410 5.45 -4.94 9.02
CA ILE A 410 5.25 -3.63 9.65
C ILE A 410 3.80 -3.52 10.15
N LYS A 411 3.65 -3.21 11.43
CA LYS A 411 2.38 -2.84 12.08
C LYS A 411 2.52 -1.45 12.68
N THR A 412 1.68 -0.52 12.25
CA THR A 412 1.72 0.86 12.74
C THR A 412 0.36 1.53 12.68
N ASN A 413 0.19 2.72 13.28
CA ASN A 413 -0.92 3.60 12.92
C ASN A 413 -0.52 4.43 11.70
N SER A 414 0.64 5.10 11.76
CA SER A 414 1.15 5.94 10.67
C SER A 414 2.48 5.43 10.14
N LEU A 415 2.62 5.34 8.81
CA LEU A 415 3.87 5.09 8.11
C LEU A 415 4.16 6.23 7.13
N LEU A 416 5.20 7.02 7.42
CA LEU A 416 5.79 7.98 6.49
C LEU A 416 7.12 7.45 5.95
N VAL A 417 7.23 7.35 4.63
CA VAL A 417 8.47 7.06 3.93
C VAL A 417 8.79 8.22 2.99
N ASP A 418 9.88 8.92 3.26
CA ASP A 418 10.33 10.11 2.53
C ASP A 418 11.79 9.92 2.05
N GLY A 419 11.94 9.70 0.74
CA GLY A 419 13.20 9.32 0.10
C GLY A 419 13.85 8.04 0.64
N ALA A 420 13.12 7.19 1.35
CA ALA A 420 13.65 5.98 1.96
C ALA A 420 13.20 4.70 1.23
N LEU A 421 13.82 3.57 1.58
CA LEU A 421 13.47 2.25 1.05
C LEU A 421 12.86 1.35 2.15
N VAL A 422 11.82 0.61 1.78
CA VAL A 422 11.28 -0.49 2.59
C VAL A 422 11.13 -1.68 1.65
N THR A 423 12.05 -2.62 1.72
CA THR A 423 12.17 -3.67 0.70
C THR A 423 12.44 -5.06 1.25
N ALA A 424 11.81 -6.06 0.64
CA ALA A 424 12.16 -7.46 0.83
C ALA A 424 12.44 -8.12 -0.53
N GLY A 425 13.59 -8.76 -0.71
CA GLY A 425 13.98 -9.19 -2.07
C GLY A 425 15.14 -10.15 -2.15
N THR A 426 15.55 -10.47 -3.37
CA THR A 426 16.66 -11.37 -3.64
C THR A 426 17.55 -10.86 -4.77
N SER A 427 18.86 -10.93 -4.56
CA SER A 427 19.93 -10.75 -5.53
C SER A 427 20.69 -12.05 -5.81
N GLY A 428 20.29 -13.16 -5.18
CA GLY A 428 20.94 -14.45 -5.24
C GLY A 428 20.12 -15.54 -5.94
N ALA A 429 20.42 -16.79 -5.65
CA ALA A 429 19.64 -17.95 -6.10
C ALA A 429 18.49 -18.30 -5.17
N GLY A 430 18.58 -17.93 -3.88
CA GLY A 430 17.50 -18.11 -2.91
C GLY A 430 16.33 -17.15 -3.12
N LYS A 431 15.14 -17.52 -2.64
CA LYS A 431 13.91 -16.72 -2.79
C LYS A 431 13.95 -15.46 -1.94
N GLY A 432 13.34 -14.39 -2.43
CA GLY A 432 13.13 -13.15 -1.69
C GLY A 432 12.02 -13.27 -0.64
N GLY A 433 12.10 -12.43 0.37
CA GLY A 433 11.11 -12.34 1.45
C GLY A 433 9.81 -11.70 1.01
N SER A 434 8.72 -12.02 1.70
CA SER A 434 7.46 -11.28 1.54
C SER A 434 7.43 -10.05 2.45
N LEU A 435 6.76 -8.99 1.99
CA LEU A 435 6.56 -7.74 2.72
C LEU A 435 5.07 -7.58 3.07
N THR A 436 4.77 -7.42 4.36
CA THR A 436 3.42 -7.12 4.85
C THR A 436 3.40 -5.81 5.62
N VAL A 437 2.53 -4.89 5.21
CA VAL A 437 2.31 -3.61 5.89
C VAL A 437 0.87 -3.51 6.34
N GLN A 438 0.66 -3.33 7.64
CA GLN A 438 -0.63 -3.04 8.26
C GLN A 438 -0.54 -1.67 8.94
N ALA A 439 -1.26 -0.68 8.42
CA ALA A 439 -1.28 0.69 8.93
C ALA A 439 -2.70 1.24 9.02
N GLN A 440 -2.90 2.42 9.62
CA GLN A 440 -4.09 3.24 9.38
C GLN A 440 -3.83 4.18 8.20
N ASP A 441 -2.66 4.81 8.18
CA ASP A 441 -2.24 5.75 7.14
C ASP A 441 -0.84 5.41 6.62
N ILE A 442 -0.68 5.40 5.30
CA ILE A 442 0.60 5.23 4.63
C ILE A 442 0.82 6.40 3.68
N GLN A 443 1.95 7.07 3.82
CA GLN A 443 2.38 8.15 2.94
C GLN A 443 3.78 7.88 2.38
N LEU A 444 3.88 7.82 1.06
CA LEU A 444 5.15 7.70 0.33
C LEU A 444 5.43 8.98 -0.46
N VAL A 445 6.56 9.63 -0.17
CA VAL A 445 7.01 10.89 -0.78
C VAL A 445 8.52 10.85 -1.09
N GLY A 446 9.03 11.85 -1.81
CA GLY A 446 10.48 11.98 -2.04
C GLY A 446 11.14 10.87 -2.87
N ARG A 447 10.41 10.23 -3.81
CA ARG A 447 10.88 9.05 -4.59
C ARG A 447 11.18 7.83 -3.71
N SER A 448 10.35 7.59 -2.71
CA SER A 448 10.44 6.40 -1.86
C SER A 448 10.02 5.13 -2.58
N ILE A 449 10.54 3.98 -2.13
CA ILE A 449 10.13 2.66 -2.64
C ILE A 449 9.66 1.80 -1.47
N LEU A 450 8.44 1.27 -1.59
CA LEU A 450 7.88 0.24 -0.74
C LEU A 450 7.65 -1.00 -1.61
N GLY A 451 8.45 -2.06 -1.46
CA GLY A 451 8.41 -3.10 -2.49
C GLY A 451 9.05 -4.44 -2.20
N THR A 452 8.82 -5.37 -3.13
CA THR A 452 9.57 -6.61 -3.23
C THR A 452 10.27 -6.73 -4.58
N SER A 453 11.42 -7.41 -4.63
CA SER A 453 12.14 -7.55 -5.88
C SER A 453 12.99 -8.80 -6.05
N SER A 454 13.17 -9.19 -7.32
CA SER A 454 14.21 -10.11 -7.77
C SER A 454 15.18 -9.29 -8.62
N GLN A 455 16.39 -9.05 -8.13
CA GLN A 455 17.37 -8.12 -8.70
C GLN A 455 18.06 -8.68 -9.95
N PRO A 456 18.79 -7.85 -10.73
CA PRO A 456 19.48 -8.31 -11.93
C PRO A 456 20.37 -9.53 -11.65
N ASN A 457 20.32 -10.53 -12.54
CA ASN A 457 21.02 -11.81 -12.45
C ASN A 457 20.55 -12.76 -11.32
N SER A 458 19.58 -12.37 -10.50
CA SER A 458 18.95 -13.28 -9.53
C SER A 458 18.22 -14.41 -10.25
N THR A 459 18.32 -15.64 -9.71
CA THR A 459 17.48 -16.77 -10.13
C THR A 459 16.40 -17.09 -9.11
N GLY A 460 16.39 -16.41 -7.96
CA GLY A 460 15.37 -16.55 -6.93
C GLY A 460 14.12 -15.74 -7.25
N ASP A 461 12.96 -16.31 -6.97
CA ASP A 461 11.67 -15.62 -7.08
C ASP A 461 11.55 -14.53 -6.00
N ALA A 462 10.94 -13.40 -6.31
CA ALA A 462 10.61 -12.37 -5.33
C ALA A 462 9.42 -12.81 -4.46
N GLY A 463 9.37 -12.34 -3.21
CA GLY A 463 8.22 -12.55 -2.33
C GLY A 463 7.05 -11.61 -2.63
N ASN A 464 5.90 -11.88 -2.04
CA ASN A 464 4.68 -11.08 -2.24
C ASN A 464 4.69 -9.79 -1.41
N LEU A 465 3.97 -8.77 -1.87
CA LEU A 465 3.70 -7.55 -1.12
C LEU A 465 2.21 -7.43 -0.79
N THR A 466 1.89 -7.31 0.50
CA THR A 466 0.52 -7.08 0.99
C THR A 466 0.46 -5.79 1.81
N ILE A 467 -0.46 -4.89 1.43
CA ILE A 467 -0.74 -3.64 2.15
C ILE A 467 -2.19 -3.65 2.62
N LYS A 468 -2.38 -3.40 3.92
CA LYS A 468 -3.68 -3.16 4.55
C LYS A 468 -3.65 -1.82 5.25
N THR A 469 -4.47 -0.87 4.82
CA THR A 469 -4.51 0.49 5.38
C THR A 469 -5.92 1.07 5.36
N ASN A 470 -6.16 2.22 6.00
CA ASN A 470 -7.35 3.02 5.69
C ASN A 470 -7.01 3.95 4.52
N SER A 471 -5.91 4.69 4.61
CA SER A 471 -5.44 5.61 3.56
C SER A 471 -4.07 5.23 3.01
N LEU A 472 -3.93 5.23 1.69
CA LEU A 472 -2.66 5.13 0.97
C LEU A 472 -2.45 6.36 0.09
N LEU A 473 -1.46 7.18 0.39
CA LEU A 473 -1.01 8.30 -0.43
C LEU A 473 0.37 8.02 -1.04
N VAL A 474 0.45 8.01 -2.37
CA VAL A 474 1.71 7.85 -3.11
C VAL A 474 1.90 9.05 -4.02
N LYS A 475 2.95 9.85 -3.78
CA LYS A 475 3.24 11.04 -4.59
C LYS A 475 4.73 11.29 -4.79
N GLU A 476 5.05 12.32 -5.58
CA GLU A 476 6.42 12.82 -5.78
C GLU A 476 7.38 11.75 -6.33
N GLY A 477 6.91 10.93 -7.28
CA GLY A 477 7.69 9.87 -7.93
C GLY A 477 7.90 8.63 -7.05
N SER A 478 7.20 8.51 -5.92
CA SER A 478 7.29 7.34 -5.04
C SER A 478 6.54 6.14 -5.60
N GLN A 479 6.95 4.94 -5.21
CA GLN A 479 6.46 3.69 -5.79
C GLN A 479 6.12 2.63 -4.74
N VAL A 480 4.98 1.98 -4.94
CA VAL A 480 4.66 0.68 -4.33
C VAL A 480 4.91 -0.39 -5.40
N ALA A 481 5.83 -1.33 -5.19
CA ALA A 481 6.36 -2.11 -6.30
C ALA A 481 6.63 -3.58 -5.98
N ALA A 482 6.29 -4.49 -6.90
CA ALA A 482 6.73 -5.88 -6.91
C ALA A 482 7.39 -6.18 -8.27
N ILE A 483 8.72 -6.07 -8.37
CA ILE A 483 9.44 -6.04 -9.65
C ILE A 483 10.40 -7.22 -9.79
N THR A 484 10.44 -7.86 -10.95
CA THR A 484 11.54 -8.75 -11.33
C THR A 484 12.43 -8.11 -12.39
N PHE A 485 13.73 -8.07 -12.11
CA PHE A 485 14.81 -7.69 -13.02
C PHE A 485 15.62 -8.93 -13.47
N GLY A 486 15.39 -10.08 -12.83
CA GLY A 486 16.19 -11.30 -12.96
C GLY A 486 15.47 -12.41 -13.72
N ARG A 487 15.98 -13.63 -13.53
CA ARG A 487 15.37 -14.86 -14.06
C ARG A 487 14.22 -15.38 -13.19
N GLY A 488 14.23 -15.05 -11.90
CA GLY A 488 13.16 -15.41 -10.97
C GLY A 488 11.87 -14.61 -11.23
N LYS A 489 10.74 -15.17 -10.84
CA LYS A 489 9.42 -14.53 -11.00
C LYS A 489 9.26 -13.35 -10.04
N GLY A 490 8.50 -12.34 -10.46
CA GLY A 490 8.03 -11.27 -9.58
C GLY A 490 6.97 -11.76 -8.60
N GLY A 491 6.91 -11.14 -7.43
CA GLY A 491 5.89 -11.42 -6.42
C GLY A 491 4.55 -10.77 -6.78
N SER A 492 3.45 -11.30 -6.25
CA SER A 492 2.14 -10.66 -6.38
C SER A 492 2.00 -9.50 -5.39
N LEU A 493 1.25 -8.47 -5.79
CA LEU A 493 1.01 -7.24 -5.05
C LEU A 493 -0.47 -7.10 -4.73
N THR A 494 -0.81 -6.96 -3.45
CA THR A 494 -2.20 -6.75 -2.99
C THR A 494 -2.30 -5.51 -2.12
N VAL A 495 -3.21 -4.60 -2.48
CA VAL A 495 -3.55 -3.41 -1.71
C VAL A 495 -5.01 -3.51 -1.27
N GLN A 496 -5.25 -3.42 0.03
CA GLN A 496 -6.56 -3.31 0.63
C GLN A 496 -6.61 -2.00 1.44
N ALA A 497 -7.42 -1.05 0.99
CA ALA A 497 -7.55 0.28 1.58
C ALA A 497 -9.02 0.73 1.70
N GLN A 498 -9.30 1.84 2.35
CA GLN A 498 -10.54 2.61 2.17
C GLN A 498 -10.33 3.64 1.05
N ASP A 499 -9.22 4.37 1.11
CA ASP A 499 -8.83 5.39 0.14
C ASP A 499 -7.43 5.13 -0.42
N VAL A 500 -7.31 5.17 -1.75
CA VAL A 500 -6.02 5.17 -2.45
C VAL A 500 -5.90 6.43 -3.30
N GLN A 501 -4.87 7.22 -3.04
CA GLN A 501 -4.55 8.43 -3.80
C GLN A 501 -3.16 8.33 -4.39
N LEU A 502 -3.09 8.35 -5.72
CA LEU A 502 -1.84 8.37 -6.48
C LEU A 502 -1.74 9.71 -7.21
N ILE A 503 -0.66 10.45 -6.95
CA ILE A 503 -0.43 11.77 -7.53
C ILE A 503 0.92 11.77 -8.22
N GLY A 504 0.94 12.05 -9.52
CA GLY A 504 2.16 12.00 -10.32
C GLY A 504 3.21 13.03 -9.88
N GLY A 505 4.44 12.84 -10.36
CA GLY A 505 5.58 13.73 -10.11
C GLY A 505 6.29 14.08 -11.40
N SER A 506 7.19 15.06 -11.35
CA SER A 506 8.04 15.43 -12.48
C SER A 506 9.13 14.37 -12.71
N GLY A 507 9.16 13.78 -13.91
CA GLY A 507 10.23 12.90 -14.40
C GLY A 507 10.03 11.40 -14.17
N LEU A 508 9.48 10.97 -13.02
CA LEU A 508 9.12 9.57 -12.74
C LEU A 508 7.66 9.49 -12.31
N ALA A 509 6.92 8.55 -12.89
CA ALA A 509 5.54 8.29 -12.48
C ALA A 509 5.51 7.77 -11.04
N SER A 510 4.74 8.44 -10.18
CA SER A 510 4.31 7.83 -8.91
C SER A 510 3.33 6.69 -9.21
N GLY A 511 3.31 5.64 -8.40
CA GLY A 511 2.35 4.58 -8.69
C GLY A 511 2.49 3.27 -7.94
N ILE A 512 1.69 2.31 -8.41
CA ILE A 512 1.65 0.93 -7.93
C ILE A 512 2.01 0.02 -9.11
N PHE A 513 3.09 -0.76 -8.97
CA PHE A 513 3.73 -1.47 -10.08
C PHE A 513 3.92 -2.96 -9.77
N ALA A 514 3.55 -3.84 -10.71
CA ALA A 514 3.98 -5.23 -10.70
C ALA A 514 4.52 -5.62 -12.08
N SER A 515 5.85 -5.66 -12.23
CA SER A 515 6.48 -5.62 -13.56
C SER A 515 7.68 -6.56 -13.71
N ALA A 516 7.94 -6.97 -14.96
CA ALA A 516 9.15 -7.67 -15.39
C ALA A 516 10.00 -6.73 -16.27
N ASP A 517 11.23 -6.44 -15.86
CA ASP A 517 12.12 -5.48 -16.53
C ASP A 517 12.70 -6.02 -17.86
N ARG A 518 13.42 -5.19 -18.62
CA ARG A 518 13.86 -5.42 -20.01
C ARG A 518 14.68 -6.69 -20.20
N ASN A 519 15.47 -7.04 -19.19
CA ASN A 519 16.32 -8.23 -19.21
C ASN A 519 15.73 -9.40 -18.38
N ALA A 520 14.55 -9.22 -17.79
CA ALA A 520 13.93 -10.22 -16.95
C ALA A 520 13.34 -11.34 -17.81
N THR A 521 13.74 -12.59 -17.52
CA THR A 521 13.11 -13.78 -18.12
C THR A 521 12.04 -14.38 -17.22
N GLY A 522 11.96 -13.94 -15.97
CA GLY A 522 10.88 -14.30 -15.05
C GLY A 522 9.61 -13.53 -15.35
N ASP A 523 8.47 -14.17 -15.13
CA ASP A 523 7.16 -13.52 -15.27
C ASP A 523 6.93 -12.49 -14.15
N ALA A 524 6.21 -11.41 -14.45
CA ALA A 524 5.74 -10.45 -13.45
C ALA A 524 4.62 -11.07 -12.58
N GLY A 525 4.47 -10.58 -11.35
CA GLY A 525 3.38 -10.98 -10.47
C GLY A 525 2.06 -10.24 -10.75
N ASN A 526 0.95 -10.78 -10.24
CA ASN A 526 -0.37 -10.14 -10.38
C ASN A 526 -0.51 -8.97 -9.40
N LEU A 527 -1.37 -8.01 -9.76
CA LEU A 527 -1.72 -6.87 -8.93
C LEU A 527 -3.22 -6.87 -8.62
N THR A 528 -3.59 -6.72 -7.35
CA THR A 528 -4.98 -6.56 -6.91
C THR A 528 -5.11 -5.35 -6.00
N ILE A 529 -6.07 -4.46 -6.32
CA ILE A 529 -6.44 -3.32 -5.49
C ILE A 529 -7.90 -3.48 -5.08
N LYS A 530 -8.16 -3.42 -3.77
CA LYS A 530 -9.51 -3.35 -3.19
C LYS A 530 -9.61 -2.09 -2.35
N THR A 531 -10.50 -1.17 -2.70
CA THR A 531 -10.64 0.12 -2.01
C THR A 531 -12.07 0.64 -2.06
N ASP A 532 -12.44 1.65 -1.28
CA ASP A 532 -13.72 2.34 -1.50
C ASP A 532 -13.52 3.42 -2.58
N SER A 533 -12.49 4.27 -2.44
CA SER A 533 -12.13 5.28 -3.44
C SER A 533 -10.73 5.08 -4.02
N LEU A 534 -10.61 5.16 -5.35
CA LEU A 534 -9.33 5.21 -6.06
C LEU A 534 -9.22 6.52 -6.87
N LEU A 535 -8.30 7.39 -6.49
CA LEU A 535 -7.92 8.59 -7.23
C LEU A 535 -6.53 8.42 -7.85
N VAL A 536 -6.43 8.54 -9.17
CA VAL A 536 -5.16 8.55 -9.90
C VAL A 536 -5.08 9.83 -10.72
N LYS A 537 -4.12 10.70 -10.39
CA LYS A 537 -4.03 12.01 -11.04
C LYS A 537 -2.63 12.50 -11.33
N ASP A 538 -2.56 13.54 -12.16
CA ASP A 538 -1.34 14.30 -12.49
C ASP A 538 -0.19 13.43 -13.05
N GLY A 539 -0.54 12.32 -13.73
CA GLY A 539 0.39 11.38 -14.37
C GLY A 539 0.77 10.16 -13.54
N ALA A 540 0.08 9.88 -12.44
CA ALA A 540 0.29 8.67 -11.65
C ALA A 540 -0.25 7.40 -12.35
N GLN A 541 0.30 6.23 -12.01
CA GLN A 541 -0.06 4.99 -12.70
C GLN A 541 -0.29 3.80 -11.76
N VAL A 542 -1.23 2.94 -12.13
CA VAL A 542 -1.34 1.55 -11.65
C VAL A 542 -1.00 0.66 -12.83
N LEU A 543 0.09 -0.09 -12.75
CA LEU A 543 0.64 -0.75 -13.94
C LEU A 543 1.12 -2.17 -13.63
N THR A 544 0.72 -3.11 -14.48
CA THR A 544 1.45 -4.38 -14.63
C THR A 544 2.06 -4.48 -16.01
N ALA A 545 3.37 -4.66 -16.10
CA ALA A 545 4.07 -4.58 -17.38
C ALA A 545 5.11 -5.69 -17.57
N THR A 546 5.40 -6.00 -18.82
CA THR A 546 6.63 -6.72 -19.20
C THR A 546 7.42 -5.93 -20.22
N PHE A 547 8.70 -5.71 -19.92
CA PHE A 547 9.69 -5.10 -20.81
C PHE A 547 10.62 -6.14 -21.44
N GLY A 548 10.62 -7.37 -20.92
CA GLY A 548 11.49 -8.47 -21.33
C GLY A 548 10.71 -9.64 -21.96
N PRO A 549 11.32 -10.82 -22.07
CA PRO A 549 10.64 -12.02 -22.58
C PRO A 549 9.66 -12.70 -21.61
N GLY A 550 9.73 -12.40 -20.30
CA GLY A 550 8.76 -12.90 -19.32
C GLY A 550 7.35 -12.34 -19.53
N LYS A 551 6.30 -13.01 -19.07
CA LYS A 551 4.91 -12.53 -19.20
C LYS A 551 4.59 -11.42 -18.18
N GLY A 552 3.71 -10.49 -18.55
CA GLY A 552 3.13 -9.51 -17.64
C GLY A 552 2.09 -10.13 -16.70
N GLY A 553 1.93 -9.56 -15.51
CA GLY A 553 0.91 -9.98 -14.54
C GLY A 553 -0.47 -9.43 -14.87
N SER A 554 -1.53 -10.07 -14.38
CA SER A 554 -2.90 -9.55 -14.50
C SER A 554 -3.20 -8.53 -13.39
N LEU A 555 -4.10 -7.59 -13.68
CA LEU A 555 -4.50 -6.50 -12.80
C LEU A 555 -6.01 -6.57 -12.52
N ILE A 556 -6.36 -6.59 -11.23
CA ILE A 556 -7.75 -6.51 -10.76
C ILE A 556 -7.90 -5.28 -9.87
N VAL A 557 -8.87 -4.42 -10.19
CA VAL A 557 -9.24 -3.25 -9.37
C VAL A 557 -10.70 -3.38 -8.98
N GLU A 558 -10.98 -3.46 -7.69
CA GLU A 558 -12.32 -3.47 -7.11
C GLU A 558 -12.47 -2.21 -6.24
N ALA A 559 -13.32 -1.25 -6.66
CA ALA A 559 -13.52 -0.01 -5.91
C ALA A 559 -14.93 0.56 -6.04
N GLN A 560 -15.50 1.24 -5.04
CA GLN A 560 -16.80 1.89 -5.20
C GLN A 560 -16.71 3.00 -6.26
N ASP A 561 -15.73 3.90 -6.13
CA ASP A 561 -15.50 4.98 -7.07
C ASP A 561 -14.06 5.00 -7.58
N ILE A 562 -13.90 5.16 -8.90
CA ILE A 562 -12.60 5.32 -9.57
C ILE A 562 -12.58 6.63 -10.34
N GLN A 563 -11.61 7.49 -10.04
CA GLN A 563 -11.39 8.75 -10.75
C GLN A 563 -9.96 8.83 -11.28
N LEU A 564 -9.84 8.95 -12.61
CA LEU A 564 -8.58 9.13 -13.31
C LEU A 564 -8.58 10.49 -14.00
N THR A 565 -7.60 11.35 -13.69
CA THR A 565 -7.54 12.71 -14.26
C THR A 565 -6.15 13.17 -14.62
N GLY A 566 -6.00 13.81 -15.79
CA GLY A 566 -4.79 14.51 -16.16
C GLY A 566 -3.65 13.62 -16.67
N THR A 567 -2.52 14.28 -16.87
CA THR A 567 -1.22 13.73 -17.30
C THR A 567 -0.13 14.37 -16.45
N THR A 568 1.13 13.91 -16.57
CA THR A 568 2.27 14.71 -16.10
C THR A 568 2.31 16.06 -16.81
N ALA A 569 2.98 17.04 -16.20
CA ALA A 569 3.10 18.40 -16.76
C ALA A 569 3.86 18.45 -18.09
N ASP A 570 4.77 17.51 -18.33
CA ASP A 570 5.46 17.32 -19.62
C ASP A 570 4.67 16.43 -20.59
N GLU A 571 3.48 15.97 -20.16
CA GLU A 571 2.56 15.08 -20.87
C GLU A 571 3.17 13.75 -21.33
N GLN A 572 4.30 13.35 -20.74
CA GLN A 572 4.93 12.06 -21.02
C GLN A 572 4.13 10.88 -20.50
N PHE A 573 3.48 11.05 -19.34
CA PHE A 573 2.73 9.98 -18.69
C PHE A 573 1.28 10.40 -18.46
N PRO A 574 0.30 9.71 -19.07
CA PRO A 574 -1.09 9.86 -18.66
C PRO A 574 -1.33 9.24 -17.29
N SER A 575 -2.22 9.84 -16.51
CA SER A 575 -2.77 9.17 -15.33
C SER A 575 -3.52 7.92 -15.77
N GLY A 576 -3.32 6.77 -15.13
CA GLY A 576 -4.07 5.60 -15.59
C GLY A 576 -3.85 4.26 -14.92
N ILE A 577 -4.61 3.30 -15.42
CA ILE A 577 -4.62 1.90 -15.00
C ILE A 577 -4.31 1.04 -16.23
N PHE A 578 -3.20 0.30 -16.18
CA PHE A 578 -2.62 -0.32 -17.37
C PHE A 578 -2.16 -1.76 -17.15
N THR A 579 -2.32 -2.57 -18.20
CA THR A 579 -1.51 -3.77 -18.38
C THR A 579 -0.81 -3.73 -19.74
N SER A 580 0.50 -4.00 -19.79
CA SER A 580 1.24 -3.81 -21.05
C SER A 580 2.37 -4.79 -21.33
N THR A 581 2.58 -5.01 -22.63
CA THR A 581 3.83 -5.50 -23.22
C THR A 581 4.55 -4.30 -23.80
N GLU A 582 5.75 -3.98 -23.31
CA GLU A 582 6.48 -2.77 -23.67
C GLU A 582 7.32 -2.96 -24.94
N ARG A 583 7.89 -1.87 -25.48
CA ARG A 583 8.63 -1.90 -26.74
C ARG A 583 9.77 -2.93 -26.70
N ASN A 584 9.87 -3.75 -27.74
CA ASN A 584 10.82 -4.88 -27.90
C ASN A 584 10.59 -6.07 -26.95
N SER A 585 9.54 -6.07 -26.12
CA SER A 585 9.16 -7.26 -25.35
C SER A 585 8.54 -8.33 -26.26
N THR A 586 8.84 -9.59 -25.97
CA THR A 586 8.21 -10.77 -26.59
C THR A 586 7.23 -11.47 -25.65
N GLY A 587 7.08 -11.00 -24.41
CA GLY A 587 6.15 -11.56 -23.43
C GLY A 587 4.74 -11.03 -23.62
N ASP A 588 3.74 -11.87 -23.37
CA ASP A 588 2.33 -11.46 -23.42
C ASP A 588 1.98 -10.58 -22.21
N ALA A 589 1.09 -9.61 -22.40
CA ALA A 589 0.54 -8.80 -21.33
C ALA A 589 -0.50 -9.57 -20.51
N GLY A 590 -0.70 -9.20 -19.25
CA GLY A 590 -1.78 -9.71 -18.43
C GLY A 590 -3.13 -9.02 -18.72
N ASN A 591 -4.20 -9.56 -18.16
CA ASN A 591 -5.55 -9.02 -18.34
C ASN A 591 -5.85 -7.92 -17.30
N LEU A 592 -6.79 -7.04 -17.64
CA LEU A 592 -7.28 -5.99 -16.76
C LEU A 592 -8.77 -6.17 -16.46
N ILE A 593 -9.12 -6.26 -15.18
CA ILE A 593 -10.51 -6.33 -14.72
C ILE A 593 -10.74 -5.18 -13.74
N ILE A 594 -11.73 -4.33 -14.05
CA ILE A 594 -12.20 -3.25 -13.18
C ILE A 594 -13.63 -3.57 -12.75
N LYS A 595 -13.88 -3.59 -11.46
CA LYS A 595 -15.23 -3.66 -10.87
C LYS A 595 -15.46 -2.41 -10.04
N THR A 596 -16.51 -1.68 -10.34
CA THR A 596 -16.80 -0.43 -9.64
C THR A 596 -18.27 -0.05 -9.64
N ASP A 597 -18.66 0.96 -8.86
CA ASP A 597 -19.96 1.60 -9.06
C ASP A 597 -19.85 2.67 -10.13
N SER A 598 -18.83 3.54 -10.03
CA SER A 598 -18.60 4.62 -10.98
C SER A 598 -17.14 4.73 -11.43
N LEU A 599 -16.92 4.82 -12.75
CA LEU A 599 -15.62 5.10 -13.36
C LEU A 599 -15.65 6.44 -14.12
N LEU A 600 -14.80 7.38 -13.70
CA LEU A 600 -14.54 8.64 -14.42
C LEU A 600 -13.12 8.63 -15.00
N VAL A 601 -13.01 8.83 -16.31
CA VAL A 601 -11.75 8.98 -17.04
C VAL A 601 -11.75 10.34 -17.75
N LYS A 602 -10.91 11.27 -17.29
CA LYS A 602 -11.01 12.68 -17.69
C LYS A 602 -9.64 13.35 -17.92
N ASP A 603 -9.64 14.43 -18.70
CA ASP A 603 -8.51 15.32 -18.95
C ASP A 603 -7.22 14.62 -19.43
N GLY A 604 -7.35 13.60 -20.30
CA GLY A 604 -6.21 12.87 -20.88
C GLY A 604 -5.82 11.58 -20.16
N ALA A 605 -6.49 11.24 -19.06
CA ALA A 605 -6.27 10.00 -18.33
C ALA A 605 -6.73 8.76 -19.11
N GLN A 606 -6.17 7.58 -18.79
CA GLN A 606 -6.41 6.37 -19.58
C GLN A 606 -6.60 5.11 -18.72
N VAL A 607 -7.45 4.22 -19.19
CA VAL A 607 -7.53 2.81 -18.77
C VAL A 607 -7.18 1.99 -20.00
N GLY A 608 -6.26 1.04 -19.88
CA GLY A 608 -6.06 0.19 -21.03
C GLY A 608 -5.17 -1.01 -20.87
N THR A 609 -5.34 -1.93 -21.81
CA THR A 609 -4.40 -3.02 -22.04
C THR A 609 -3.72 -2.79 -23.38
N GLY A 610 -2.45 -3.17 -23.52
CA GLY A 610 -1.85 -3.05 -24.83
C GLY A 610 -0.52 -3.74 -25.04
N THR A 611 -0.15 -3.83 -26.31
CA THR A 611 1.16 -4.32 -26.72
C THR A 611 1.88 -3.31 -27.62
N PHE A 612 3.07 -2.93 -27.18
CA PHE A 612 4.05 -2.14 -27.91
C PHE A 612 5.18 -3.03 -28.46
N GLY A 613 5.08 -4.36 -28.28
CA GLY A 613 6.06 -5.36 -28.69
C GLY A 613 5.41 -6.51 -29.48
N ALA A 614 6.11 -7.64 -29.56
CA ALA A 614 5.63 -8.80 -30.34
C ALA A 614 4.63 -9.68 -29.57
N GLY A 615 4.60 -9.58 -28.23
CA GLY A 615 3.64 -10.31 -27.38
C GLY A 615 2.21 -9.82 -27.55
N LYS A 616 1.22 -10.65 -27.20
CA LYS A 616 -0.20 -10.30 -27.31
C LYS A 616 -0.64 -9.38 -26.17
N GLY A 617 -1.57 -8.47 -26.46
CA GLY A 617 -2.27 -7.68 -25.43
C GLY A 617 -3.28 -8.53 -24.66
N GLY A 618 -3.49 -8.22 -23.37
CA GLY A 618 -4.55 -8.85 -22.57
C GLY A 618 -5.93 -8.26 -22.85
N TYR A 619 -6.99 -8.93 -22.39
CA TYR A 619 -8.36 -8.38 -22.47
C TYR A 619 -8.62 -7.37 -21.36
N LEU A 620 -9.60 -6.48 -21.61
CA LEU A 620 -10.09 -5.49 -20.65
C LEU A 620 -11.58 -5.71 -20.38
N THR A 621 -11.91 -5.93 -19.11
CA THR A 621 -13.30 -5.92 -18.64
C THR A 621 -13.51 -4.77 -17.66
N VAL A 622 -14.47 -3.91 -17.96
CA VAL A 622 -14.98 -2.88 -17.04
C VAL A 622 -16.40 -3.25 -16.65
N ASP A 623 -16.64 -3.49 -15.37
CA ASP A 623 -17.96 -3.78 -14.80
C ASP A 623 -18.32 -2.68 -13.81
N ALA A 624 -19.11 -1.71 -14.28
CA ALA A 624 -19.60 -0.59 -13.48
C ALA A 624 -21.07 -0.82 -13.09
N SER A 625 -21.43 -0.78 -11.81
CA SER A 625 -22.82 -0.99 -11.39
C SER A 625 -23.71 0.21 -11.76
N ASN A 626 -23.12 1.40 -11.91
CA ASN A 626 -23.81 2.66 -12.17
C ASN A 626 -23.29 3.38 -13.43
N LEU A 627 -22.15 4.06 -13.37
CA LEU A 627 -21.73 5.01 -14.42
C LEU A 627 -20.33 4.74 -14.94
N VAL A 628 -20.17 4.79 -16.26
CA VAL A 628 -18.87 5.02 -16.89
C VAL A 628 -18.92 6.34 -17.66
N GLU A 629 -17.98 7.24 -17.37
CA GLU A 629 -17.85 8.53 -18.03
C GLU A 629 -16.42 8.74 -18.56
N VAL A 630 -16.30 9.02 -19.86
CA VAL A 630 -15.03 9.31 -20.53
C VAL A 630 -15.08 10.70 -21.17
N VAL A 631 -14.26 11.63 -20.67
CA VAL A 631 -14.39 13.06 -20.97
C VAL A 631 -13.08 13.66 -21.45
N GLY A 632 -13.09 14.24 -22.65
CA GLY A 632 -12.04 15.17 -23.05
C GLY A 632 -10.70 14.55 -23.47
N SER A 633 -9.68 15.38 -23.36
CA SER A 633 -8.27 15.14 -23.68
C SER A 633 -7.40 15.95 -22.71
N SER A 634 -6.07 15.73 -22.73
CA SER A 634 -5.09 16.51 -21.99
C SER A 634 -5.11 17.98 -22.44
N ALA A 635 -4.49 18.86 -21.66
CA ALA A 635 -4.56 20.30 -21.88
C ALA A 635 -4.09 20.74 -23.28
N ASN A 636 -3.13 20.03 -23.89
CA ASN A 636 -2.63 20.28 -25.24
C ASN A 636 -3.14 19.31 -26.33
N ASP A 637 -4.09 18.42 -26.00
CA ASP A 637 -4.63 17.34 -26.85
C ASP A 637 -3.66 16.22 -27.26
N ALA A 638 -2.46 16.12 -26.67
CA ALA A 638 -1.53 15.03 -26.92
C ALA A 638 -2.10 13.68 -26.47
N SER A 639 -2.86 13.66 -25.36
CA SER A 639 -3.46 12.44 -24.81
C SER A 639 -4.98 12.57 -24.77
N ARG A 640 -5.71 11.63 -25.38
CA ARG A 640 -7.17 11.56 -25.24
C ARG A 640 -7.53 10.84 -23.95
N SER A 641 -8.63 11.24 -23.30
CA SER A 641 -9.21 10.44 -22.23
C SER A 641 -9.75 9.15 -22.83
N ALA A 642 -9.29 7.99 -22.35
CA ALA A 642 -9.54 6.76 -23.08
C ALA A 642 -9.74 5.50 -22.22
N ILE A 643 -10.60 4.58 -22.69
CA ILE A 643 -10.69 3.19 -22.22
C ILE A 643 -10.37 2.29 -23.41
N THR A 644 -9.22 1.61 -23.42
CA THR A 644 -8.74 0.97 -24.64
C THR A 644 -8.07 -0.38 -24.48
N THR A 645 -8.27 -1.27 -25.44
CA THR A 645 -7.30 -2.31 -25.77
C THR A 645 -6.56 -1.93 -27.05
N SER A 646 -5.22 -2.04 -27.07
CA SER A 646 -4.47 -1.58 -28.25
C SER A 646 -3.21 -2.36 -28.60
N THR A 647 -2.82 -2.28 -29.88
CA THR A 647 -1.51 -2.74 -30.36
C THR A 647 -0.82 -1.64 -31.17
N LYS A 648 0.49 -1.51 -30.99
CA LYS A 648 1.37 -0.61 -31.78
C LYS A 648 2.48 -1.37 -32.51
N SER A 649 2.38 -2.69 -32.60
CA SER A 649 3.39 -3.54 -33.24
C SER A 649 2.72 -4.79 -33.85
N SER A 650 3.40 -5.94 -33.88
CA SER A 650 2.89 -7.17 -34.49
C SER A 650 1.99 -8.02 -33.59
N GLY A 651 1.95 -7.75 -32.27
CA GLY A 651 1.08 -8.49 -31.35
C GLY A 651 -0.39 -8.10 -31.53
N ASP A 652 -1.31 -9.06 -31.41
CA ASP A 652 -2.76 -8.78 -31.48
C ASP A 652 -3.23 -8.03 -30.21
N ALA A 653 -4.18 -7.11 -30.38
CA ALA A 653 -4.86 -6.46 -29.26
C ALA A 653 -5.90 -7.40 -28.63
N GLY A 654 -6.16 -7.25 -27.33
CA GLY A 654 -7.20 -8.01 -26.63
C GLY A 654 -8.61 -7.44 -26.85
N ASP A 655 -9.62 -8.22 -26.48
CA ASP A 655 -11.02 -7.77 -26.50
C ASP A 655 -11.32 -6.78 -25.36
N LEU A 656 -12.28 -5.88 -25.59
CA LEU A 656 -12.81 -4.96 -24.58
C LEU A 656 -14.29 -5.25 -24.31
N THR A 657 -14.63 -5.51 -23.05
CA THR A 657 -16.02 -5.60 -22.57
C THR A 657 -16.31 -4.52 -21.54
N LEU A 658 -17.38 -3.75 -21.74
CA LEU A 658 -17.84 -2.73 -20.80
C LEU A 658 -19.29 -2.99 -20.44
N ASN A 659 -19.53 -3.24 -19.16
CA ASN A 659 -20.85 -3.35 -18.56
C ASN A 659 -21.10 -2.11 -17.70
N ALA A 660 -22.24 -1.45 -17.88
CA ALA A 660 -22.62 -0.28 -17.06
C ALA A 660 -24.14 -0.17 -16.91
N ARG A 661 -24.62 0.70 -16.01
CA ARG A 661 -26.01 1.19 -16.10
C ARG A 661 -26.12 2.35 -17.08
N ARG A 662 -25.14 3.26 -17.09
CA ARG A 662 -25.03 4.37 -18.06
C ARG A 662 -23.60 4.51 -18.57
N LEU A 663 -23.46 4.79 -19.87
CA LEU A 663 -22.18 5.13 -20.50
C LEU A 663 -22.28 6.51 -21.15
N ILE A 664 -21.36 7.41 -20.80
CA ILE A 664 -21.25 8.76 -21.38
C ILE A 664 -19.84 8.94 -21.94
N VAL A 665 -19.73 9.21 -23.24
CA VAL A 665 -18.47 9.52 -23.91
C VAL A 665 -18.60 10.91 -24.54
N ARG A 666 -17.83 11.88 -24.04
CA ARG A 666 -18.02 13.28 -24.46
C ARG A 666 -16.73 14.10 -24.62
N GLY A 667 -16.83 15.18 -25.38
CA GLY A 667 -15.78 16.19 -25.54
C GLY A 667 -14.48 15.68 -26.16
N GLY A 668 -14.52 14.63 -26.98
CA GLY A 668 -13.34 13.99 -27.57
C GLY A 668 -12.88 12.70 -26.89
N GLY A 669 -13.56 12.28 -25.80
CA GLY A 669 -13.31 11.01 -25.11
C GLY A 669 -13.44 9.78 -26.01
N PHE A 670 -12.76 8.69 -25.65
CA PHE A 670 -12.54 7.55 -26.55
C PHE A 670 -12.69 6.19 -25.85
N VAL A 671 -13.52 5.29 -26.39
CA VAL A 671 -13.56 3.89 -25.95
C VAL A 671 -13.29 3.00 -27.15
N ALA A 672 -12.22 2.19 -27.11
CA ALA A 672 -11.80 1.50 -28.31
C ALA A 672 -11.02 0.19 -28.14
N ALA A 673 -11.21 -0.74 -29.07
CA ALA A 673 -10.27 -1.83 -29.32
C ALA A 673 -9.56 -1.57 -30.65
N ALA A 674 -8.36 -1.00 -30.62
CA ALA A 674 -7.76 -0.37 -31.80
C ALA A 674 -6.26 -0.64 -32.00
N THR A 675 -5.84 -0.73 -33.26
CA THR A 675 -4.43 -0.73 -33.67
C THR A 675 -3.98 0.70 -33.94
N ALA A 676 -2.87 1.10 -33.32
CA ALA A 676 -2.23 2.38 -33.59
C ALA A 676 -1.58 2.40 -34.98
N VAL A 677 -1.24 3.60 -35.45
CA VAL A 677 -0.47 3.78 -36.70
C VAL A 677 0.84 3.00 -36.60
N GLU A 678 1.22 2.26 -37.66
CA GLU A 678 2.37 1.33 -37.75
C GLU A 678 2.21 -0.06 -37.08
N GLY A 679 1.06 -0.35 -36.45
CA GLY A 679 0.76 -1.69 -35.94
C GLY A 679 0.28 -2.64 -37.05
N THR A 680 0.79 -3.88 -37.05
CA THR A 680 0.36 -4.95 -37.97
C THR A 680 -0.51 -6.02 -37.31
N GLY A 681 -0.63 -6.01 -35.97
CA GLY A 681 -1.52 -6.89 -35.23
C GLY A 681 -3.00 -6.67 -35.54
N SER A 682 -3.84 -7.66 -35.25
CA SER A 682 -5.30 -7.56 -35.42
C SER A 682 -5.94 -6.81 -34.25
N ASN A 683 -7.04 -6.09 -34.51
CA ASN A 683 -7.85 -5.48 -33.46
C ASN A 683 -8.64 -6.54 -32.68
N GLY A 684 -8.83 -6.31 -31.39
CA GLY A 684 -9.84 -7.02 -30.60
C GLY A 684 -11.26 -6.53 -30.89
N ASN A 685 -12.25 -7.23 -30.34
CA ASN A 685 -13.66 -6.86 -30.41
C ASN A 685 -14.02 -5.91 -29.27
N LEU A 686 -15.06 -5.10 -29.49
CA LEU A 686 -15.66 -4.21 -28.50
C LEU A 686 -17.10 -4.63 -28.20
N VAL A 687 -17.39 -4.96 -26.94
CA VAL A 687 -18.75 -5.27 -26.47
C VAL A 687 -19.15 -4.29 -25.38
N ILE A 688 -20.23 -3.56 -25.62
CA ILE A 688 -20.82 -2.60 -24.69
C ILE A 688 -22.20 -3.09 -24.26
N ASN A 689 -22.39 -3.38 -22.97
CA ASN A 689 -23.67 -3.79 -22.39
C ASN A 689 -24.13 -2.76 -21.35
N VAL A 690 -25.14 -1.96 -21.67
CA VAL A 690 -25.57 -0.85 -20.82
C VAL A 690 -27.06 -0.95 -20.51
N LYS A 691 -27.42 -0.88 -19.23
CA LYS A 691 -28.81 -1.16 -18.79
C LYS A 691 -29.79 -0.03 -19.10
N ASP A 692 -29.35 1.23 -19.10
CA ASP A 692 -30.23 2.39 -19.31
C ASP A 692 -29.94 3.12 -20.64
N SER A 693 -28.72 3.66 -20.80
CA SER A 693 -28.40 4.50 -21.96
C SER A 693 -26.92 4.62 -22.29
N VAL A 694 -26.60 4.62 -23.58
CA VAL A 694 -25.31 5.03 -24.15
C VAL A 694 -25.46 6.42 -24.79
N GLU A 695 -24.63 7.38 -24.37
CA GLU A 695 -24.55 8.71 -24.96
C GLU A 695 -23.13 9.02 -25.45
N ILE A 696 -23.00 9.33 -26.73
CA ILE A 696 -21.76 9.71 -27.40
C ILE A 696 -21.97 11.09 -27.98
N THR A 697 -21.24 12.10 -27.50
CA THR A 697 -21.54 13.49 -27.85
C THR A 697 -20.32 14.40 -27.91
N GLY A 698 -20.24 15.20 -28.97
CA GLY A 698 -19.22 16.23 -29.13
C GLY A 698 -17.91 15.71 -29.69
N PHE A 699 -16.95 16.61 -29.73
CA PHE A 699 -15.59 16.43 -30.23
C PHE A 699 -14.63 17.22 -29.34
N SER A 700 -13.32 16.99 -29.46
CA SER A 700 -12.34 17.83 -28.78
C SER A 700 -12.39 19.24 -29.37
N ASN A 701 -12.56 20.24 -28.51
CA ASN A 701 -12.64 21.64 -28.90
C ASN A 701 -11.34 22.19 -29.54
N ARG A 702 -10.23 21.44 -29.51
CA ARG A 702 -8.93 21.87 -30.05
C ARG A 702 -8.54 21.08 -31.31
N ASP A 703 -8.44 19.75 -31.25
CA ASP A 703 -8.00 18.91 -32.39
C ASP A 703 -9.15 18.41 -33.30
N GLY A 704 -10.41 18.71 -32.94
CA GLY A 704 -11.59 18.33 -33.72
C GLY A 704 -11.91 16.84 -33.68
N ARG A 705 -11.21 16.02 -32.89
CA ARG A 705 -11.46 14.58 -32.86
C ARG A 705 -12.79 14.27 -32.16
N PRO A 706 -13.68 13.48 -32.78
CA PRO A 706 -14.98 13.18 -32.20
C PRO A 706 -14.87 12.28 -30.97
N SER A 707 -15.85 12.41 -30.08
CA SER A 707 -16.12 11.37 -29.09
C SER A 707 -16.56 10.10 -29.77
N SER A 708 -16.00 8.95 -29.38
CA SER A 708 -16.29 7.72 -30.12
C SER A 708 -16.21 6.40 -29.37
N LEU A 709 -17.03 5.45 -29.84
CA LEU A 709 -16.85 4.01 -29.65
C LEU A 709 -16.23 3.43 -30.92
N SER A 710 -15.10 2.75 -30.82
CA SER A 710 -14.27 2.47 -32.00
C SER A 710 -13.61 1.10 -31.98
N VAL A 711 -13.68 0.39 -33.11
CA VAL A 711 -12.81 -0.76 -33.43
C VAL A 711 -11.99 -0.50 -34.71
N LEU A 712 -11.71 0.78 -34.98
CA LEU A 712 -10.96 1.29 -36.14
C LEU A 712 -9.58 0.63 -36.30
N SER A 713 -9.25 0.18 -37.52
CA SER A 713 -7.89 -0.15 -37.91
C SER A 713 -7.27 0.98 -38.74
N ARG A 714 -6.11 1.49 -38.30
CA ARG A 714 -5.42 2.63 -38.93
C ARG A 714 -4.38 2.23 -39.98
N ASP A 715 -4.10 0.93 -40.17
CA ASP A 715 -3.06 0.42 -41.08
C ASP A 715 -3.44 -0.97 -41.67
N GLN A 716 -2.50 -1.91 -41.82
CA GLN A 716 -2.74 -3.26 -42.38
C GLN A 716 -3.56 -4.22 -41.49
N GLY A 717 -3.72 -3.93 -40.20
CA GLY A 717 -4.48 -4.78 -39.28
C GLY A 717 -5.96 -4.89 -39.68
N LYS A 718 -6.61 -6.02 -39.38
CA LYS A 718 -8.07 -6.15 -39.57
C LYS A 718 -8.82 -5.42 -38.45
N ALA A 719 -9.87 -4.68 -38.80
CA ALA A 719 -10.78 -4.08 -37.83
C ALA A 719 -11.57 -5.18 -37.08
N GLY A 720 -11.84 -4.95 -35.79
CA GLY A 720 -12.60 -5.87 -34.94
C GLY A 720 -14.11 -5.72 -35.13
N ASN A 721 -14.91 -6.50 -34.40
CA ASN A 721 -16.36 -6.30 -34.37
C ASN A 721 -16.77 -5.44 -33.17
N LEU A 722 -17.80 -4.61 -33.36
CA LEU A 722 -18.37 -3.74 -32.33
C LEU A 722 -19.83 -4.13 -32.07
N THR A 723 -20.17 -4.43 -30.82
CA THR A 723 -21.54 -4.70 -30.38
C THR A 723 -21.95 -3.74 -29.28
N VAL A 724 -23.10 -3.08 -29.44
CA VAL A 724 -23.70 -2.22 -28.40
C VAL A 724 -25.11 -2.70 -28.07
N ASN A 725 -25.33 -3.03 -26.81
CA ASN A 725 -26.62 -3.42 -26.23
C ASN A 725 -27.05 -2.36 -25.22
N SER A 726 -28.13 -1.63 -25.50
CA SER A 726 -28.68 -0.62 -24.58
C SER A 726 -30.09 -0.21 -25.00
N PRO A 727 -31.07 -0.03 -24.10
CA PRO A 727 -32.41 0.44 -24.48
C PRO A 727 -32.39 1.76 -25.26
N ARG A 728 -31.41 2.62 -24.98
CA ARG A 728 -31.21 3.88 -25.70
C ARG A 728 -29.76 4.04 -26.12
N ILE A 729 -29.56 4.30 -27.41
CA ILE A 729 -28.27 4.69 -27.98
C ILE A 729 -28.44 6.06 -28.61
N SER A 730 -27.66 7.02 -28.15
CA SER A 730 -27.71 8.41 -28.61
C SER A 730 -26.34 8.84 -29.12
N VAL A 731 -26.25 9.15 -30.41
CA VAL A 731 -25.06 9.68 -31.06
C VAL A 731 -25.35 11.10 -31.53
N LYS A 732 -24.72 12.09 -30.92
CA LYS A 732 -25.02 13.51 -31.16
C LYS A 732 -23.76 14.34 -31.37
N ASP A 733 -23.90 15.54 -31.93
CA ASP A 733 -22.84 16.56 -31.94
C ASP A 733 -21.52 16.05 -32.52
N GLN A 734 -21.56 15.43 -33.70
CA GLN A 734 -20.43 14.77 -34.36
C GLN A 734 -19.83 13.55 -33.63
N GLY A 735 -20.47 13.04 -32.58
CA GLY A 735 -20.08 11.78 -31.97
C GLY A 735 -20.16 10.62 -32.97
N THR A 736 -19.35 9.57 -32.75
CA THR A 736 -19.27 8.45 -33.71
C THR A 736 -19.27 7.06 -33.05
N ILE A 737 -19.88 6.09 -33.74
CA ILE A 737 -19.66 4.66 -33.53
C ILE A 737 -19.00 4.13 -34.81
N ASN A 738 -17.77 3.63 -34.73
CA ASN A 738 -17.07 3.20 -35.94
C ASN A 738 -16.32 1.86 -35.83
N ALA A 739 -16.31 1.16 -36.96
CA ALA A 739 -15.57 -0.08 -37.20
C ALA A 739 -14.80 0.03 -38.53
N GLU A 740 -14.26 1.22 -38.77
CA GLU A 740 -13.64 1.60 -40.03
C GLU A 740 -12.26 0.93 -40.24
N SER A 741 -11.80 0.86 -41.48
CA SER A 741 -10.48 0.30 -41.83
C SER A 741 -9.78 1.13 -42.92
N PHE A 742 -8.46 1.26 -42.81
CA PHE A 742 -7.66 2.01 -43.79
C PHE A 742 -7.41 1.24 -45.09
N ALA A 743 -6.86 0.01 -45.01
CA ALA A 743 -6.47 -0.79 -46.19
C ALA A 743 -6.92 -2.27 -46.14
N ALA A 744 -7.76 -2.64 -45.16
CA ALA A 744 -8.34 -3.97 -44.98
C ALA A 744 -9.87 -3.93 -45.05
N ASP A 745 -10.54 -5.07 -44.92
CA ASP A 745 -12.01 -5.10 -44.79
C ASP A 745 -12.45 -4.38 -43.50
N GLY A 746 -13.58 -3.66 -43.58
CA GLY A 746 -14.20 -2.99 -42.43
C GLY A 746 -14.72 -3.99 -41.40
N GLY A 747 -14.71 -3.58 -40.13
CA GLY A 747 -15.25 -4.37 -39.02
C GLY A 747 -16.78 -4.34 -39.01
N ASN A 748 -17.42 -5.35 -38.41
CA ASN A 748 -18.89 -5.37 -38.33
C ASN A 748 -19.41 -4.62 -37.11
N ILE A 749 -20.54 -3.93 -37.26
CA ILE A 749 -21.24 -3.23 -36.18
C ILE A 749 -22.59 -3.91 -35.93
N THR A 750 -22.89 -4.23 -34.67
CA THR A 750 -24.22 -4.69 -34.22
C THR A 750 -24.76 -3.76 -33.15
N LEU A 751 -25.93 -3.17 -33.38
CA LEU A 751 -26.63 -2.30 -32.42
C LEU A 751 -27.96 -2.94 -32.03
N ASN A 752 -28.15 -3.19 -30.73
CA ASN A 752 -29.40 -3.68 -30.16
C ASN A 752 -29.95 -2.62 -29.19
N THR A 753 -31.08 -2.00 -29.55
CA THR A 753 -31.65 -0.88 -28.79
C THR A 753 -33.17 -0.78 -28.93
N ASP A 754 -33.86 -0.04 -28.06
CA ASP A 754 -35.23 0.38 -28.34
C ASP A 754 -35.22 1.65 -29.20
N LEU A 755 -34.28 2.57 -28.94
CA LEU A 755 -34.13 3.81 -29.69
C LEU A 755 -32.68 4.05 -30.11
N LEU A 756 -32.44 4.17 -31.42
CA LEU A 756 -31.24 4.79 -31.97
C LEU A 756 -31.55 6.24 -32.35
N LEU A 757 -30.96 7.19 -31.62
CA LEU A 757 -31.10 8.63 -31.87
C LEU A 757 -29.81 9.18 -32.47
N LEU A 758 -29.87 9.65 -33.71
CA LEU A 758 -28.78 10.33 -34.40
C LEU A 758 -29.11 11.82 -34.53
N ARG A 759 -28.24 12.70 -34.04
CA ARG A 759 -28.44 14.16 -34.10
C ARG A 759 -27.17 14.89 -34.48
N ARG A 760 -27.30 16.04 -35.14
CA ARG A 760 -26.24 17.05 -35.37
C ARG A 760 -24.88 16.43 -35.75
N GLY A 761 -24.83 15.69 -36.84
CA GLY A 761 -23.61 15.05 -37.34
C GLY A 761 -23.29 13.69 -36.71
N GLY A 762 -24.16 13.14 -35.86
CA GLY A 762 -23.94 11.83 -35.24
C GLY A 762 -23.88 10.72 -36.30
N THR A 763 -22.85 9.86 -36.23
CA THR A 763 -22.54 8.89 -37.30
C THR A 763 -22.31 7.47 -36.78
N VAL A 764 -22.80 6.46 -37.51
CA VAL A 764 -22.44 5.04 -37.38
C VAL A 764 -21.75 4.58 -38.67
N SER A 765 -20.50 4.11 -38.61
CA SER A 765 -19.72 3.82 -39.83
C SER A 765 -18.89 2.55 -39.75
N ALA A 766 -19.07 1.65 -40.72
CA ALA A 766 -18.24 0.47 -40.99
C ALA A 766 -17.47 0.62 -42.32
N THR A 767 -17.16 1.87 -42.70
CA THR A 767 -16.55 2.18 -43.99
C THR A 767 -15.11 1.67 -44.09
N ALA A 768 -14.74 1.14 -45.26
CA ALA A 768 -13.38 0.65 -45.55
C ALA A 768 -12.69 1.43 -46.68
N GLY A 769 -11.36 1.44 -46.68
CA GLY A 769 -10.57 1.94 -47.81
C GLY A 769 -10.30 3.45 -47.79
N PHE A 770 -10.13 4.05 -46.61
CA PHE A 770 -9.67 5.45 -46.49
C PHE A 770 -8.35 5.67 -47.27
N ASN A 771 -8.14 6.89 -47.80
CA ASN A 771 -6.99 7.23 -48.67
C ASN A 771 -6.78 6.30 -49.88
N GLN A 772 -7.86 5.87 -50.52
CA GLN A 772 -7.82 5.02 -51.70
C GLN A 772 -7.28 3.60 -51.44
N GLY A 773 -7.36 3.13 -50.19
CA GLY A 773 -7.01 1.78 -49.77
C GLY A 773 -7.89 0.70 -50.40
N ALA A 774 -7.39 -0.54 -50.40
CA ALA A 774 -8.20 -1.72 -50.70
C ALA A 774 -9.06 -2.10 -49.48
N GLY A 775 -10.10 -2.92 -49.68
CA GLY A 775 -10.96 -3.40 -48.60
C GLY A 775 -12.45 -3.25 -48.89
N ASN A 776 -13.23 -4.25 -48.47
CA ASN A 776 -14.69 -4.22 -48.52
C ASN A 776 -15.26 -3.51 -47.28
N GLY A 777 -16.37 -2.79 -47.43
CA GLY A 777 -17.09 -2.20 -46.30
C GLY A 777 -17.55 -3.28 -45.33
N GLY A 778 -17.50 -2.99 -44.03
CA GLY A 778 -17.98 -3.89 -42.98
C GLY A 778 -19.51 -3.93 -42.92
N ASN A 779 -20.09 -5.00 -42.36
CA ASN A 779 -21.55 -5.12 -42.27
C ASN A 779 -22.09 -4.39 -41.03
N ILE A 780 -23.27 -3.78 -41.16
CA ILE A 780 -23.97 -3.14 -40.05
C ILE A 780 -25.32 -3.83 -39.84
N ALA A 781 -25.54 -4.35 -38.64
CA ALA A 781 -26.83 -4.88 -38.19
C ALA A 781 -27.43 -3.98 -37.11
N ILE A 782 -28.64 -3.47 -37.32
CA ILE A 782 -29.35 -2.64 -36.34
C ILE A 782 -30.69 -3.29 -36.03
N ASN A 783 -30.87 -3.66 -34.76
CA ASN A 783 -32.13 -4.13 -34.20
C ASN A 783 -32.65 -3.05 -33.27
N ALA A 784 -33.62 -2.25 -33.73
CA ALA A 784 -34.12 -1.08 -33.01
C ALA A 784 -35.64 -0.98 -33.08
N ARG A 785 -36.37 -0.70 -31.99
CA ARG A 785 -37.81 -0.38 -32.13
C ARG A 785 -38.01 0.86 -33.00
N ALA A 786 -37.22 1.91 -32.76
CA ALA A 786 -37.22 3.10 -33.60
C ALA A 786 -35.79 3.62 -33.88
N ILE A 787 -35.60 4.14 -35.09
CA ILE A 787 -34.43 4.91 -35.50
C ILE A 787 -34.89 6.32 -35.86
N ALA A 788 -34.32 7.33 -35.20
CA ALA A 788 -34.69 8.72 -35.40
C ALA A 788 -33.47 9.60 -35.69
N ALA A 789 -33.53 10.31 -36.81
CA ALA A 789 -32.62 11.40 -37.16
C ALA A 789 -33.40 12.65 -37.59
N VAL A 790 -32.69 13.75 -37.84
CA VAL A 790 -33.26 14.97 -38.43
C VAL A 790 -32.66 15.15 -39.81
N ALA A 791 -33.47 15.24 -40.85
CA ALA A 791 -33.02 15.18 -42.25
C ALA A 791 -31.88 16.16 -42.60
N LYS A 792 -31.87 17.37 -42.01
CA LYS A 792 -30.88 18.42 -42.27
C LYS A 792 -29.75 18.49 -41.23
N GLU A 793 -29.54 17.43 -40.46
CA GLU A 793 -28.49 17.37 -39.45
C GLU A 793 -27.29 16.49 -39.86
N ASN A 794 -27.25 15.97 -41.10
CA ASN A 794 -26.15 15.15 -41.64
C ASN A 794 -25.75 13.98 -40.72
N SER A 795 -26.75 13.23 -40.27
CA SER A 795 -26.62 12.12 -39.33
C SER A 795 -26.77 10.79 -40.04
N ASP A 796 -25.69 9.99 -40.05
CA ASP A 796 -25.53 8.97 -41.09
C ASP A 796 -25.22 7.56 -40.57
N ILE A 797 -25.62 6.56 -41.36
CA ILE A 797 -25.28 5.15 -41.18
C ILE A 797 -24.59 4.65 -42.46
N ARG A 798 -23.29 4.32 -42.37
CA ARG A 798 -22.44 4.15 -43.56
C ARG A 798 -21.69 2.82 -43.53
N ALA A 799 -21.80 2.00 -44.57
CA ALA A 799 -20.99 0.80 -44.79
C ALA A 799 -20.25 0.87 -46.14
N ASN A 800 -19.61 2.00 -46.42
CA ASN A 800 -19.08 2.28 -47.75
C ASN A 800 -17.71 1.59 -47.98
N ALA A 801 -17.25 1.60 -49.23
CA ALA A 801 -15.90 1.16 -49.61
C ALA A 801 -15.30 2.09 -50.68
N PHE A 802 -13.98 2.15 -50.80
CA PHE A 802 -13.32 2.83 -51.92
C PHE A 802 -13.07 1.88 -53.11
N LYS A 803 -12.14 0.92 -52.98
CA LYS A 803 -11.82 -0.07 -54.03
C LYS A 803 -12.62 -1.37 -53.93
N GLY A 804 -12.96 -1.83 -52.72
CA GLY A 804 -13.68 -3.08 -52.50
C GLY A 804 -15.19 -2.94 -52.65
N LYS A 805 -15.94 -3.99 -52.32
CA LYS A 805 -17.42 -3.94 -52.31
C LYS A 805 -17.93 -3.15 -51.12
N GLY A 806 -19.02 -2.40 -51.29
CA GLY A 806 -19.75 -1.85 -50.14
C GLY A 806 -20.24 -2.96 -49.22
N GLY A 807 -20.34 -2.68 -47.92
CA GLY A 807 -20.82 -3.62 -46.90
C GLY A 807 -22.33 -3.79 -46.92
N ASN A 808 -22.86 -4.80 -46.24
CA ASN A 808 -24.31 -5.00 -46.15
C ASN A 808 -24.88 -4.35 -44.89
N LEU A 809 -26.02 -3.67 -45.03
CA LEU A 809 -26.78 -3.12 -43.90
C LEU A 809 -28.08 -3.90 -43.74
N THR A 810 -28.32 -4.43 -42.55
CA THR A 810 -29.59 -5.05 -42.16
C THR A 810 -30.19 -4.25 -41.03
N ILE A 811 -31.35 -3.65 -41.27
CA ILE A 811 -32.05 -2.82 -40.28
C ILE A 811 -33.40 -3.47 -39.99
N ASN A 812 -33.57 -3.97 -38.77
CA ASN A 812 -34.85 -4.48 -38.26
C ASN A 812 -35.44 -3.40 -37.35
N THR A 813 -36.53 -2.76 -37.78
CA THR A 813 -37.13 -1.67 -37.01
C THR A 813 -38.64 -1.50 -37.21
N GLU A 814 -39.35 -1.03 -36.18
CA GLU A 814 -40.77 -0.68 -36.29
C GLU A 814 -40.98 0.72 -36.89
N GLY A 815 -39.96 1.58 -36.86
CA GLY A 815 -40.05 2.94 -37.40
C GLY A 815 -38.70 3.57 -37.75
N LEU A 816 -38.62 4.12 -38.96
CA LEU A 816 -37.47 4.88 -39.48
C LEU A 816 -37.87 6.33 -39.75
N PHE A 817 -37.29 7.28 -39.02
CA PHE A 817 -37.70 8.70 -39.05
C PHE A 817 -36.55 9.64 -39.39
N GLY A 818 -36.78 10.53 -40.36
CA GLY A 818 -35.88 11.66 -40.66
C GLY A 818 -34.48 11.29 -41.17
N ILE A 819 -34.31 10.05 -41.64
CA ILE A 819 -33.11 9.53 -42.32
C ILE A 819 -33.56 8.82 -43.61
N VAL A 820 -32.83 9.00 -44.70
CA VAL A 820 -33.20 8.49 -46.03
C VAL A 820 -32.15 7.55 -46.62
N LEU A 821 -32.53 6.73 -47.58
CA LEU A 821 -31.57 5.92 -48.33
C LEU A 821 -30.90 6.77 -49.42
N ALA A 822 -29.58 6.64 -49.56
CA ALA A 822 -28.82 7.33 -50.60
C ALA A 822 -27.80 6.39 -51.27
N SER A 823 -27.56 6.62 -52.56
CA SER A 823 -26.58 5.84 -53.34
C SER A 823 -25.14 6.30 -53.11
N PHE A 824 -24.95 7.55 -52.72
CA PHE A 824 -23.66 8.18 -52.40
C PHE A 824 -23.84 9.22 -51.30
N PRO A 825 -22.78 9.56 -50.54
CA PRO A 825 -22.87 10.53 -49.46
C PRO A 825 -23.38 11.92 -49.90
N THR A 826 -24.26 12.53 -49.11
CA THR A 826 -24.82 13.88 -49.26
C THR A 826 -24.67 14.69 -47.95
N ASP A 827 -25.25 15.90 -47.89
CA ASP A 827 -25.30 16.73 -46.67
C ASP A 827 -26.57 16.45 -45.82
N LEU A 828 -27.38 15.45 -46.19
CA LEU A 828 -28.59 15.05 -45.48
C LEU A 828 -28.31 13.82 -44.61
N SER A 829 -29.15 13.62 -43.60
CA SER A 829 -29.11 12.40 -42.79
C SER A 829 -29.52 11.17 -43.61
N GLU A 830 -28.60 10.22 -43.77
CA GLU A 830 -28.80 9.13 -44.72
C GLU A 830 -28.17 7.77 -44.34
N ILE A 831 -28.56 6.74 -45.09
CA ILE A 831 -28.07 5.36 -44.99
C ILE A 831 -27.42 5.00 -46.33
N THR A 832 -26.13 4.65 -46.31
CA THR A 832 -25.33 4.35 -47.51
C THR A 832 -24.51 3.06 -47.40
N ALA A 833 -24.38 2.35 -48.51
CA ALA A 833 -23.59 1.12 -48.66
C ALA A 833 -22.75 1.15 -49.95
N SER A 834 -22.23 2.32 -50.31
CA SER A 834 -21.69 2.58 -51.64
C SER A 834 -20.27 2.07 -51.83
N SER A 835 -19.85 1.94 -53.09
CA SER A 835 -18.44 1.76 -53.44
C SER A 835 -18.04 2.66 -54.61
N GLU A 836 -16.88 3.29 -54.51
CA GLU A 836 -16.38 4.24 -55.53
C GLU A 836 -15.88 3.51 -56.79
N LEU A 837 -15.05 2.48 -56.62
CA LEU A 837 -14.45 1.69 -57.71
C LEU A 837 -14.90 0.22 -57.71
N GLY A 838 -15.64 -0.21 -56.68
CA GLY A 838 -16.15 -1.57 -56.54
C GLY A 838 -17.67 -1.67 -56.72
N VAL A 839 -18.25 -2.77 -56.25
CA VAL A 839 -19.71 -3.01 -56.32
C VAL A 839 -20.39 -2.45 -55.08
N GLN A 840 -21.58 -1.85 -55.25
CA GLN A 840 -22.40 -1.39 -54.12
C GLN A 840 -22.83 -2.56 -53.22
N GLY A 841 -22.89 -2.33 -51.91
CA GLY A 841 -23.43 -3.25 -50.92
C GLY A 841 -24.96 -3.26 -50.90
N GLN A 842 -25.55 -4.20 -50.16
CA GLN A 842 -27.01 -4.31 -50.05
C GLN A 842 -27.53 -3.62 -48.78
N ILE A 843 -28.65 -2.90 -48.91
CA ILE A 843 -29.37 -2.32 -47.78
C ILE A 843 -30.73 -3.00 -47.67
N ASN A 844 -30.94 -3.77 -46.60
CA ASN A 844 -32.19 -4.46 -46.30
C ASN A 844 -32.84 -3.83 -45.07
N ILE A 845 -34.04 -3.29 -45.22
CA ILE A 845 -34.85 -2.73 -44.13
C ILE A 845 -36.08 -3.62 -43.94
N ASN A 846 -36.14 -4.28 -42.79
CA ASN A 846 -37.26 -5.12 -42.38
C ASN A 846 -38.13 -4.33 -41.40
N GLN A 847 -39.31 -3.91 -41.87
CA GLN A 847 -40.35 -3.33 -41.03
C GLN A 847 -41.46 -4.37 -40.86
N PRO A 848 -41.71 -4.90 -39.65
CA PRO A 848 -42.84 -5.80 -39.46
C PRO A 848 -44.12 -5.05 -39.83
N GLU A 849 -45.01 -5.70 -40.58
CA GLU A 849 -46.30 -5.12 -40.94
C GLU A 849 -47.08 -4.80 -39.66
N LEU A 850 -47.14 -3.52 -39.31
CA LEU A 850 -48.16 -3.00 -38.40
C LEU A 850 -49.51 -3.33 -39.05
N GLN A 851 -50.18 -4.40 -38.61
CA GLN A 851 -51.57 -4.67 -38.96
C GLN A 851 -52.43 -3.52 -38.42
N ARG A 852 -52.54 -2.44 -39.20
CA ARG A 852 -53.47 -1.35 -38.99
C ARG A 852 -54.86 -1.83 -39.37
N THR A 853 -55.53 -2.57 -38.49
CA THR A 853 -56.97 -2.82 -38.58
C THR A 853 -57.82 -1.63 -38.11
N GLN A 854 -57.20 -0.46 -37.92
CA GLN A 854 -57.92 0.81 -37.87
C GLN A 854 -57.35 1.75 -38.93
N GLY A 855 -58.14 1.95 -39.99
CA GLY A 855 -57.79 2.74 -41.17
C GLY A 855 -57.39 4.17 -40.84
N ILE A 856 -56.54 4.72 -41.71
CA ILE A 856 -56.23 6.15 -41.76
C ILE A 856 -57.56 6.88 -42.06
N ILE A 857 -58.08 7.63 -41.11
CA ILE A 857 -59.18 8.57 -41.37
C ILE A 857 -58.53 9.78 -42.06
N GLU A 858 -58.89 10.04 -43.32
CA GLU A 858 -58.58 11.32 -43.96
C GLU A 858 -59.24 12.46 -43.16
N LEU A 859 -58.42 13.42 -42.73
CA LEU A 859 -58.93 14.65 -42.12
C LEU A 859 -59.73 15.44 -43.17
N PRO A 860 -60.97 15.88 -42.86
CA PRO A 860 -61.75 16.69 -43.78
C PRO A 860 -60.99 17.99 -44.13
N SER A 861 -60.84 18.29 -45.41
CA SER A 861 -60.13 19.47 -45.92
C SER A 861 -60.93 20.78 -45.85
N SER A 862 -62.11 20.77 -45.21
CA SER A 862 -62.90 21.97 -44.99
C SER A 862 -62.79 22.44 -43.53
N VAL A 863 -62.34 23.68 -43.36
CA VAL A 863 -62.36 24.37 -42.08
C VAL A 863 -63.82 24.69 -41.77
N ILE A 864 -64.36 24.14 -40.67
CA ILE A 864 -65.71 24.47 -40.22
C ILE A 864 -65.70 25.91 -39.68
N ASP A 865 -66.47 26.80 -40.32
CA ASP A 865 -66.65 28.18 -39.87
C ASP A 865 -67.58 28.22 -38.64
N ALA A 866 -66.98 28.41 -37.47
CA ALA A 866 -67.68 28.49 -36.19
C ALA A 866 -68.69 29.65 -36.09
N SER A 867 -68.62 30.65 -36.98
CA SER A 867 -69.56 31.78 -36.98
C SER A 867 -70.98 31.41 -37.45
N THR A 868 -71.13 30.24 -38.09
CA THR A 868 -72.43 29.75 -38.61
C THR A 868 -73.16 28.80 -37.66
N GLN A 869 -72.54 28.40 -36.55
CA GLN A 869 -73.11 27.45 -35.58
C GLN A 869 -73.57 28.10 -34.26
N ILE A 870 -73.53 29.44 -34.14
CA ILE A 870 -74.01 30.18 -32.97
C ILE A 870 -75.21 31.05 -33.38
N ALA A 871 -76.41 30.68 -32.92
CA ALA A 871 -77.55 31.58 -32.93
C ALA A 871 -77.43 32.59 -31.77
N GLN A 872 -77.12 33.85 -32.06
CA GLN A 872 -77.16 34.93 -31.06
C GLN A 872 -78.61 35.21 -30.64
N VAL A 873 -79.00 34.76 -29.45
CA VAL A 873 -80.22 35.21 -28.77
C VAL A 873 -79.82 36.20 -27.69
N CYS A 874 -80.21 37.46 -27.83
CA CYS A 874 -79.98 38.50 -26.82
C CYS A 874 -80.99 38.36 -25.66
N PRO A 875 -80.57 38.16 -24.40
CA PRO A 875 -81.49 38.24 -23.28
C PRO A 875 -81.73 39.71 -22.87
N LYS A 876 -82.92 40.26 -23.14
CA LYS A 876 -83.39 41.52 -22.54
C LYS A 876 -84.19 41.22 -21.27
N GLY A 877 -83.61 41.48 -20.11
CA GLY A 877 -84.28 41.49 -18.82
C GLY A 877 -83.29 41.79 -17.68
N PRO A 878 -83.70 42.53 -16.62
CA PRO A 878 -82.82 42.81 -15.48
C PRO A 878 -82.59 41.49 -14.72
N ASN A 879 -81.34 41.00 -14.75
CA ASN A 879 -80.80 39.73 -14.22
C ASN A 879 -80.52 38.59 -15.24
N ALA A 880 -80.04 38.91 -16.45
CA ALA A 880 -79.49 37.91 -17.37
C ALA A 880 -78.12 37.35 -16.91
N LYS A 881 -77.99 36.02 -16.84
CA LYS A 881 -76.74 35.29 -16.56
C LYS A 881 -75.80 35.31 -17.79
N PRO A 882 -74.47 35.11 -17.63
CA PRO A 882 -73.52 35.07 -18.76
C PRO A 882 -73.88 34.00 -19.79
N LEU A 883 -73.69 34.32 -21.07
CA LEU A 883 -73.87 33.42 -22.22
C LEU A 883 -72.96 32.19 -22.06
N GLY A 884 -73.53 31.00 -22.27
CA GLY A 884 -72.80 29.72 -22.16
C GLY A 884 -71.74 29.56 -23.24
N GLU A 885 -70.64 28.90 -22.88
CA GLU A 885 -69.55 28.53 -23.78
C GLU A 885 -69.83 27.17 -24.42
N PHE A 886 -69.69 27.06 -25.75
CA PHE A 886 -69.82 25.81 -26.49
C PHE A 886 -68.45 25.37 -26.99
N ILE A 887 -67.91 24.28 -26.41
CA ILE A 887 -66.61 23.72 -26.77
C ILE A 887 -66.84 22.38 -27.49
N ILE A 888 -66.40 22.28 -28.74
CA ILE A 888 -66.42 21.03 -29.50
C ILE A 888 -65.13 20.25 -29.18
N THR A 889 -65.18 19.38 -28.17
CA THR A 889 -64.10 18.41 -27.90
C THR A 889 -64.39 17.13 -28.68
N GLY A 890 -63.94 17.06 -29.93
CA GLY A 890 -64.20 15.92 -30.81
C GLY A 890 -63.72 14.59 -30.22
N ARG A 891 -64.59 13.56 -30.27
CA ARG A 891 -64.34 12.13 -30.52
C ARG A 891 -65.62 11.29 -30.26
N GLY A 892 -66.72 11.59 -30.97
CA GLY A 892 -67.95 10.79 -30.96
C GLY A 892 -68.81 11.04 -32.20
N SER A 893 -69.39 9.99 -32.80
CA SER A 893 -70.23 10.13 -34.00
C SER A 893 -71.63 10.61 -33.62
N LEU A 894 -71.85 11.92 -33.72
CA LEU A 894 -73.17 12.54 -33.78
C LEU A 894 -73.27 13.29 -35.11
N SER A 895 -74.45 13.23 -35.75
CA SER A 895 -74.67 13.89 -37.04
C SER A 895 -74.47 15.41 -36.91
N PRO A 896 -73.82 16.08 -37.88
CA PRO A 896 -73.51 17.51 -37.82
C PRO A 896 -74.75 18.44 -37.94
N SER A 897 -75.97 17.90 -37.89
CA SER A 897 -77.22 18.67 -37.89
C SER A 897 -78.28 18.02 -37.01
N PRO A 898 -79.04 18.79 -36.20
CA PRO A 898 -80.14 18.28 -35.37
C PRO A 898 -81.39 17.86 -36.18
N PHE A 899 -81.37 17.95 -37.50
CA PHE A 899 -82.51 17.65 -38.37
C PHE A 899 -82.36 16.38 -39.22
N GLU A 900 -81.26 15.64 -39.11
CA GLU A 900 -81.10 14.36 -39.82
C GLU A 900 -81.43 13.14 -38.94
N PRO A 901 -82.23 12.18 -39.45
CA PRO A 901 -82.56 10.97 -38.71
C PRO A 901 -81.40 9.96 -38.70
N MET A 902 -81.07 9.42 -37.53
CA MET A 902 -80.03 8.40 -37.35
C MET A 902 -80.43 7.05 -37.96
N THR A 903 -79.65 6.56 -38.93
CA THR A 903 -79.71 5.17 -39.41
C THR A 903 -78.72 4.30 -38.65
N GLY A 904 -79.17 3.69 -37.56
CA GLY A 904 -78.41 2.67 -36.83
C GLY A 904 -78.83 1.26 -37.24
N THR A 905 -77.95 0.50 -37.89
CA THR A 905 -78.04 -0.96 -37.94
C THR A 905 -77.49 -1.54 -36.64
N ILE A 906 -78.34 -2.31 -35.96
CA ILE A 906 -78.07 -2.97 -34.69
C ILE A 906 -77.30 -4.26 -34.99
N ASN A 907 -76.01 -4.33 -34.70
CA ASN A 907 -75.31 -5.62 -34.59
C ASN A 907 -75.41 -6.11 -33.15
N LEU A 908 -76.39 -6.99 -32.91
CA LEU A 908 -76.50 -7.81 -31.71
C LEU A 908 -75.36 -8.85 -31.73
N VAL A 909 -74.35 -8.64 -30.89
CA VAL A 909 -73.44 -9.73 -30.50
C VAL A 909 -74.12 -10.46 -29.34
N GLY A 910 -74.40 -11.76 -29.55
CA GLY A 910 -74.96 -12.64 -28.52
C GLY A 910 -73.97 -12.83 -27.37
N LEU A 911 -74.48 -12.79 -26.14
CA LEU A 911 -73.76 -13.20 -24.94
C LEU A 911 -73.34 -14.67 -25.05
N ALA A 912 -72.04 -14.94 -25.07
CA ALA A 912 -71.51 -16.28 -24.93
C ALA A 912 -71.60 -16.73 -23.46
N THR A 913 -72.20 -17.91 -23.27
CA THR A 913 -72.35 -18.64 -22.02
C THR A 913 -71.06 -19.38 -21.64
N LEU A 914 -70.83 -19.53 -20.33
CA LEU A 914 -69.84 -20.45 -19.77
C LEU A 914 -70.29 -21.91 -19.98
N ASP A 915 -69.28 -22.80 -20.11
CA ASP A 915 -69.26 -24.28 -20.17
C ASP A 915 -68.61 -24.75 -21.50
N GLY A 916 -67.58 -25.60 -21.60
CA GLY A 916 -66.72 -26.34 -20.68
C GLY A 916 -65.88 -27.35 -21.50
N GLU A 917 -64.71 -27.74 -20.97
CA GLU A 917 -63.87 -28.93 -21.31
C GLU A 917 -63.13 -28.98 -22.67
N SER A 918 -61.92 -29.53 -22.84
CA SER A 918 -61.05 -30.36 -22.01
C SER A 918 -59.63 -30.40 -22.62
N SER A 919 -58.57 -30.28 -21.80
CA SER A 919 -57.28 -30.95 -22.04
C SER A 919 -56.48 -31.09 -20.73
N THR A 920 -56.75 -32.22 -20.08
CA THR A 920 -55.85 -33.09 -19.29
C THR A 920 -54.48 -32.56 -18.78
N ASN A 921 -54.35 -32.56 -17.43
CA ASN A 921 -53.30 -33.16 -16.57
C ASN A 921 -51.81 -32.76 -16.80
N ALA A 922 -50.98 -32.38 -15.82
CA ALA A 922 -51.07 -32.48 -14.36
C ALA A 922 -50.10 -31.50 -13.64
N ARG A 923 -50.63 -30.90 -12.57
CA ARG A 923 -50.07 -30.39 -11.29
C ARG A 923 -48.56 -30.47 -11.04
N THR A 924 -47.99 -29.38 -10.50
CA THR A 924 -47.69 -29.25 -9.05
C THR A 924 -47.70 -27.76 -8.64
N GLU A 925 -48.36 -27.49 -7.51
CA GLU A 925 -48.72 -26.19 -6.94
C GLU A 925 -47.58 -25.48 -6.20
N GLY A 926 -47.74 -24.16 -6.09
CA GLY A 926 -47.02 -23.28 -5.17
C GLY A 926 -47.61 -21.87 -5.20
N GLU A 927 -48.83 -21.71 -4.70
CA GLU A 927 -49.43 -20.39 -4.40
C GLU A 927 -48.65 -19.70 -3.27
N THR A 928 -48.43 -18.38 -3.33
CA THR A 928 -49.27 -17.41 -2.58
C THR A 928 -48.91 -15.93 -2.81
N LYS A 929 -49.96 -15.18 -3.18
CA LYS A 929 -50.34 -13.80 -2.74
C LYS A 929 -49.41 -12.62 -3.05
N SER A 930 -49.76 -11.89 -4.12
CA SER A 930 -49.51 -10.46 -4.27
C SER A 930 -50.53 -9.64 -3.47
N LEU A 931 -50.02 -8.78 -2.59
CA LEU A 931 -50.75 -7.66 -1.97
C LEU A 931 -50.48 -6.41 -2.81
N ASP A 932 -51.54 -5.74 -3.26
CA ASP A 932 -51.48 -4.40 -3.83
C ASP A 932 -50.97 -3.40 -2.78
N ILE A 933 -49.89 -2.68 -3.10
CA ILE A 933 -49.44 -1.50 -2.36
C ILE A 933 -49.26 -0.38 -3.37
N GLU A 934 -50.05 0.68 -3.22
CA GLU A 934 -49.92 1.95 -3.95
C GLU A 934 -48.51 2.54 -3.76
N GLU A 935 -47.78 2.72 -4.85
CA GLU A 935 -46.57 3.55 -4.89
C GLU A 935 -46.95 5.02 -4.67
N ARG A 936 -46.62 5.54 -3.48
CA ARG A 936 -46.43 6.98 -3.27
C ARG A 936 -45.01 7.32 -3.67
N GLU A 937 -44.83 8.10 -4.73
CA GLU A 937 -43.57 8.79 -5.01
C GLU A 937 -43.26 9.77 -3.86
N GLU A 938 -42.29 9.42 -3.01
CA GLU A 938 -41.69 10.38 -2.09
C GLU A 938 -40.65 11.22 -2.85
N THR A 939 -41.00 12.47 -3.09
CA THR A 939 -40.07 13.47 -3.62
C THR A 939 -39.07 13.87 -2.52
N ILE A 940 -37.78 13.75 -2.80
CA ILE A 940 -36.71 14.19 -1.90
C ILE A 940 -36.72 15.72 -1.87
N ILE A 941 -36.93 16.30 -0.68
CA ILE A 941 -36.89 17.76 -0.46
C ILE A 941 -35.64 18.09 0.37
N GLU A 942 -34.82 19.02 -0.12
CA GLU A 942 -33.62 19.49 0.57
C GLU A 942 -33.95 20.17 1.91
N ALA A 943 -33.10 19.96 2.91
CA ALA A 943 -33.25 20.57 4.23
C ALA A 943 -33.05 22.09 4.16
N GLN A 944 -34.04 22.87 4.60
CA GLN A 944 -33.98 24.34 4.59
C GLN A 944 -33.66 24.92 5.98
N GLY A 945 -33.45 24.07 6.99
CA GLY A 945 -33.03 24.47 8.33
C GLY A 945 -32.75 23.27 9.22
N TRP A 946 -32.26 23.54 10.43
CA TRP A 946 -32.07 22.54 11.48
C TRP A 946 -32.78 22.99 12.75
N VAL A 947 -33.35 22.04 13.48
CA VAL A 947 -34.00 22.26 14.78
C VAL A 947 -33.38 21.33 15.80
N ARG A 948 -33.29 21.80 17.04
CA ARG A 948 -32.87 20.96 18.16
C ARG A 948 -34.11 20.31 18.77
N THR A 949 -34.17 18.98 18.76
CA THR A 949 -35.26 18.19 19.32
C THR A 949 -35.23 18.24 20.86
N THR A 950 -36.32 17.85 21.51
CA THR A 950 -36.49 17.92 22.97
C THR A 950 -35.54 17.01 23.75
N ASP A 951 -34.95 16.02 23.10
CA ASP A 951 -33.89 15.14 23.62
C ASP A 951 -32.47 15.64 23.31
N GLY A 952 -32.34 16.83 22.70
CA GLY A 952 -31.07 17.52 22.49
C GLY A 952 -30.35 17.20 21.17
N GLN A 953 -30.91 16.33 20.33
CA GLN A 953 -30.38 16.02 19.00
C GLN A 953 -30.70 17.13 17.98
N ILE A 954 -29.97 17.15 16.87
CA ILE A 954 -30.16 18.10 15.77
C ILE A 954 -30.86 17.38 14.63
N ALA A 955 -32.05 17.84 14.24
CA ALA A 955 -32.81 17.32 13.11
C ALA A 955 -32.84 18.34 11.97
N LEU A 956 -32.53 17.89 10.76
CA LEU A 956 -32.65 18.66 9.52
C LEU A 956 -34.12 18.66 9.07
N VAL A 957 -34.70 19.84 8.83
CA VAL A 957 -36.13 20.00 8.50
C VAL A 957 -36.32 20.85 7.25
N ALA A 958 -37.36 20.54 6.48
CA ALA A 958 -37.68 21.27 5.25
C ALA A 958 -38.22 22.69 5.51
N ARG A 959 -38.71 23.01 6.72
CA ARG A 959 -39.09 24.37 7.18
C ARG A 959 -38.97 24.51 8.70
N ALA A 960 -38.03 25.33 9.18
CA ALA A 960 -37.98 25.71 10.59
C ALA A 960 -39.01 26.82 10.88
N SER A 961 -39.94 26.60 11.82
CA SER A 961 -40.95 27.60 12.18
C SER A 961 -40.30 28.80 12.88
N GLY A 962 -40.37 29.97 12.26
CA GLY A 962 -39.90 31.24 12.84
C GLY A 962 -40.75 31.65 14.03
N GLY A 963 -40.26 31.41 15.24
CA GLY A 963 -40.82 31.96 16.47
C GLY A 963 -40.44 33.43 16.63
N VAL A 964 -41.44 34.32 16.67
CA VAL A 964 -41.30 35.75 16.95
C VAL A 964 -40.97 35.94 18.44
N PRO A 965 -39.86 36.62 18.82
CA PRO A 965 -39.63 37.02 20.19
C PRO A 965 -40.31 38.38 20.44
N ASN A 966 -41.46 38.36 21.12
CA ASN A 966 -41.98 39.53 21.81
C ASN A 966 -41.25 39.67 23.15
N SER A 967 -40.35 40.66 23.26
CA SER A 967 -39.95 41.19 24.56
C SER A 967 -39.87 42.71 24.48
N PHE A 968 -40.78 43.38 25.19
CA PHE A 968 -40.75 44.81 25.43
C PHE A 968 -39.62 45.13 26.41
N MET A 969 -38.60 45.87 25.98
CA MET A 969 -37.73 46.59 26.91
C MET A 969 -38.23 48.02 27.03
N THR A 970 -38.64 48.37 28.24
CA THR A 970 -38.92 49.74 28.68
C THR A 970 -37.61 50.50 28.91
N SER A 971 -37.50 51.69 28.33
CA SER A 971 -36.43 52.66 28.62
C SER A 971 -36.65 53.32 29.98
N ALA A 972 -35.61 53.36 30.81
CA ALA A 972 -35.53 54.24 31.97
C ALA A 972 -34.28 55.12 31.83
N SER A 973 -34.49 56.42 31.69
CA SER A 973 -33.48 57.47 31.60
C SER A 973 -33.07 57.97 32.99
N CYS A 974 -31.74 58.00 33.23
CA CYS A 974 -30.90 58.96 34.00
C CYS A 974 -31.32 59.44 35.42
N PRO A 975 -30.32 59.65 36.31
CA PRO A 975 -29.72 60.98 36.39
C PRO A 975 -28.19 61.03 36.61
N VAL A 976 -27.74 62.28 36.54
CA VAL A 976 -26.41 62.90 36.35
C VAL A 976 -25.56 63.02 37.63
N SER A 977 -24.27 63.34 37.42
CA SER A 977 -23.23 63.89 38.33
C SER A 977 -22.50 62.87 39.20
N LEU A 978 -21.17 62.94 39.39
CA LEU A 978 -20.17 64.00 39.20
C LEU A 978 -18.81 63.34 38.92
#